data_AF-A0A9P6UWP9-F1
#
_entry.id   AF-A0A9P6UWP9-F1
#
_cell.length_a   1.000
_cell.length_b   1.000
_cell.length_c   1.000
_cell.angle_alpha   90.00
_cell.angle_beta   90.00
_cell.angle_gamma   90.00
#
_symmetry.space_group_name_H-M   'P 1'
#
loop_
_entity.id
_entity.type
_entity.pdbx_description
1 polymer ?
#
loop_
_entity_poly.entity_id
_entity_poly.type
_entity_poly.pdbx_seq_one_letter_code
_entity_poly.pdbx_strand_id
1 'polypeptide(L)'
;MFTGIVAAIGQIETVNSLGDSAAGIRLTIHAAALGLDDVELGDSISIQGACMTVIAKENRNGSEYFSVDVSRESLTCTVGLDAPGAVNLEKALRAHDRLGGHLVAGHIDGLGTVTHFTPVGESYELQILAPHTIGRYLAYKGSVTVNGVSLTVNRVTDHVDGCEFSINLIAHTLEVTTLKQLKVGARVNLEVDLIAQIIAELKAGRMVILVDEEDRENEGDLMFAADFVSPEAINFMVRFARGLVCLTLTQEHCQRLNLPLMTHNNGTQYNTAFTVSIEAAQGVSTGISPADRARTIQAAVARDARAADIVQPGHIFPVTAQPGGVLVRAGHTEAGCDLTRLAGLTPAAVICEIINDDGTMARLPDLLEFAAKHSFKIGTIADLIEYRSLTESIIERVAERTMQTPYGPFHAVIYRDKSNGAPHIALVHGTPQPACTTLVRVHEPMSVLDLLETDTAMHSWTLHSALQEIASSECGVIVLMNCSDSKEYLFDAFEAYNQPEKAAQLKHRPADFKTYGIGAQILRDLDAKIMEIDQYQPDLDGSDLAIGIVQSRFNEAVGNSLADACLEELERLGVDSENVLCITVPGALEIPFALQKLAMCAQFDALIALGAVVRGETYHFEIVSNQSSVGIQQVALEFDVPIANGVLTTDTDEQAIARMTEKGRDMARVAVEMANLSTALDLSFMLDEDDDDDDEDEDDEDDEDEDEENF
;
A
#
# COMPACT_ATOMS: atom_id res chain seq x y z
N MET A 1 10.04 11.04 -6.90
CA MET A 1 8.74 10.67 -7.51
C MET A 1 7.66 11.47 -6.81
N PHE A 2 6.53 11.67 -7.47
CA PHE A 2 5.37 12.42 -6.98
C PHE A 2 4.08 11.61 -7.27
N THR A 3 2.94 12.05 -6.77
CA THR A 3 1.62 11.43 -6.98
C THR A 3 0.67 12.28 -7.83
N GLY A 4 1.02 13.55 -8.05
CA GLY A 4 0.12 14.54 -8.61
C GLY A 4 -0.98 14.99 -7.65
N ILE A 5 -0.88 14.66 -6.35
CA ILE A 5 -1.71 15.28 -5.31
C ILE A 5 -1.07 16.60 -4.94
N VAL A 6 -1.75 17.69 -5.29
CA VAL A 6 -1.29 19.04 -4.96
C VAL A 6 -1.39 19.25 -3.45
N ALA A 7 -0.25 19.44 -2.81
CA ALA A 7 -0.17 19.73 -1.39
C ALA A 7 -0.48 21.19 -1.08
N ALA A 8 -0.13 22.12 -1.99
CA ALA A 8 -0.43 23.53 -1.82
C ALA A 8 -0.47 24.30 -3.16
N ILE A 9 -1.19 25.44 -3.17
CA ILE A 9 -1.02 26.47 -4.21
C ILE A 9 0.05 27.46 -3.73
N GLY A 10 1.17 27.51 -4.46
CA GLY A 10 2.22 28.51 -4.28
C GLY A 10 2.06 29.70 -5.22
N GLN A 11 2.94 30.68 -5.06
CA GLN A 11 3.01 31.86 -5.92
C GLN A 11 4.45 32.13 -6.34
N ILE A 12 4.75 32.09 -7.64
CA ILE A 12 6.00 32.63 -8.17
C ILE A 12 5.97 34.14 -7.95
N GLU A 13 6.87 34.63 -7.11
CA GLU A 13 6.98 36.05 -6.76
C GLU A 13 7.95 36.75 -7.71
N THR A 14 9.12 36.15 -7.96
CA THR A 14 10.15 36.72 -8.83
C THR A 14 10.69 35.71 -9.82
N VAL A 15 11.02 36.22 -11.00
CA VAL A 15 11.68 35.51 -12.10
C VAL A 15 12.92 36.30 -12.48
N ASN A 16 14.10 35.76 -12.21
CA ASN A 16 15.37 36.45 -12.45
C ASN A 16 16.22 35.66 -13.47
N SER A 17 16.74 36.34 -14.50
CA SER A 17 17.67 35.69 -15.44
C SER A 17 18.99 35.36 -14.74
N LEU A 18 19.53 34.15 -14.95
CA LEU A 18 20.83 33.73 -14.42
C LEU A 18 22.02 34.19 -15.28
N GLY A 19 21.77 34.85 -16.41
CA GLY A 19 22.83 35.33 -17.30
C GLY A 19 22.32 35.83 -18.65
N ASP A 20 23.17 35.73 -19.69
CA ASP A 20 22.84 36.06 -21.08
C ASP A 20 21.77 35.13 -21.66
N SER A 21 21.33 35.38 -22.89
CA SER A 21 20.22 34.70 -23.58
C SER A 21 20.24 33.15 -23.62
N ALA A 22 21.31 32.48 -23.19
CA ALA A 22 21.44 31.03 -23.10
C ALA A 22 21.33 30.46 -21.67
N ALA A 23 21.30 31.31 -20.64
CA ALA A 23 21.17 30.91 -19.24
C ALA A 23 19.70 30.58 -18.87
N GLY A 24 19.53 29.81 -17.80
CA GLY A 24 18.22 29.55 -17.19
C GLY A 24 17.68 30.74 -16.41
N ILE A 25 16.61 30.51 -15.64
CA ILE A 25 16.04 31.50 -14.73
C ILE A 25 16.08 30.98 -13.29
N ARG A 26 16.12 31.90 -12.34
CA ARG A 26 15.87 31.63 -10.93
C ARG A 26 14.46 32.06 -10.59
N LEU A 27 13.71 31.14 -10.01
CA LEU A 27 12.40 31.41 -9.45
C LEU A 27 12.50 31.54 -7.94
N THR A 28 11.78 32.50 -7.38
CA THR A 28 11.48 32.54 -5.95
C THR A 28 9.99 32.33 -5.76
N ILE A 29 9.64 31.29 -5.03
CA ILE A 29 8.27 30.83 -4.84
C ILE A 29 7.90 31.05 -3.38
N HIS A 30 6.77 31.73 -3.17
CA HIS A 30 6.09 31.82 -1.89
C HIS A 30 5.25 30.55 -1.68
N ALA A 31 5.48 29.83 -0.59
CA ALA A 31 4.96 28.48 -0.36
C ALA A 31 4.39 28.29 1.05
N ALA A 32 3.70 29.32 1.59
CA ALA A 32 3.27 29.35 2.99
C ALA A 32 2.41 28.17 3.47
N ALA A 33 1.71 27.46 2.58
CA ALA A 33 0.86 26.32 2.93
C ALA A 33 1.50 24.95 2.66
N LEU A 34 2.72 24.90 2.09
CA LEU A 34 3.37 23.63 1.75
C LEU A 34 4.06 22.98 2.95
N GLY A 35 4.51 23.79 3.91
CA GLY A 35 5.34 23.36 5.03
C GLY A 35 6.72 22.94 4.55
N LEU A 36 7.73 23.79 4.72
CA LEU A 36 9.09 23.52 4.25
C LEU A 36 10.03 22.98 5.34
N ASP A 37 9.58 22.77 6.57
CA ASP A 37 10.44 22.36 7.70
C ASP A 37 11.22 21.08 7.43
N ASP A 38 10.63 20.18 6.64
CA ASP A 38 11.11 18.85 6.33
C ASP A 38 11.73 18.74 4.92
N VAL A 39 11.97 19.89 4.27
CA VAL A 39 12.61 20.00 2.94
C VAL A 39 14.05 20.50 3.10
N GLU A 40 15.02 19.75 2.60
CA GLU A 40 16.44 20.13 2.59
C GLU A 40 16.87 20.80 1.28
N LEU A 41 18.05 21.43 1.28
CA LEU A 41 18.63 21.94 0.04
C LEU A 41 19.12 20.76 -0.81
N GLY A 42 18.73 20.73 -2.08
CA GLY A 42 18.94 19.57 -2.96
C GLY A 42 17.69 18.69 -3.11
N ASP A 43 16.70 18.83 -2.22
CA ASP A 43 15.43 18.11 -2.37
C ASP A 43 14.64 18.60 -3.57
N SER A 44 13.72 17.75 -4.02
CA SER A 44 12.87 18.00 -5.18
C SER A 44 11.46 18.42 -4.76
N ILE A 45 10.95 19.49 -5.35
CA ILE A 45 9.55 19.92 -5.28
C ILE A 45 9.00 19.97 -6.70
N SER A 46 7.84 19.37 -6.93
CA SER A 46 7.09 19.50 -8.17
C SER A 46 6.42 20.87 -8.22
N ILE A 47 6.69 21.64 -9.27
CA ILE A 47 6.09 22.94 -9.55
C ILE A 47 5.33 22.86 -10.87
N GLN A 48 4.00 22.93 -10.81
CA GLN A 48 3.12 22.70 -11.97
C GLN A 48 3.40 21.36 -12.69
N GLY A 49 3.75 20.32 -11.93
CA GLY A 49 4.10 18.99 -12.42
C GLY A 49 5.57 18.82 -12.81
N ALA A 50 6.37 19.89 -12.81
CA ALA A 50 7.79 19.80 -13.15
C ALA A 50 8.66 19.67 -11.89
N CYS A 51 9.46 18.61 -11.82
CA CYS A 51 10.42 18.37 -10.74
C CYS A 51 11.50 19.45 -10.71
N MET A 52 11.65 20.15 -9.58
CA MET A 52 12.61 21.23 -9.40
C MET A 52 13.42 21.05 -8.11
N THR A 53 14.73 21.24 -8.22
CA THR A 53 15.64 21.15 -7.07
C THR A 53 15.64 22.45 -6.27
N VAL A 54 15.38 22.34 -4.97
CA VAL A 54 15.43 23.45 -4.02
C VAL A 54 16.88 23.87 -3.79
N ILE A 55 17.21 25.12 -4.09
CA ILE A 55 18.58 25.66 -3.95
C ILE A 55 18.72 26.69 -2.84
N ALA A 56 17.61 27.25 -2.35
CA ALA A 56 17.58 28.16 -1.22
C ALA A 56 16.21 28.11 -0.54
N LYS A 57 16.19 28.34 0.76
CA LYS A 57 14.99 28.53 1.58
C LYS A 57 15.12 29.83 2.36
N GLU A 58 14.03 30.59 2.46
CA GLU A 58 13.98 31.85 3.19
C GLU A 58 12.68 31.91 3.98
N ASN A 59 12.72 32.48 5.19
CA ASN A 59 11.53 32.86 5.93
C ASN A 59 11.46 34.38 6.01
N ARG A 60 10.43 34.98 5.43
CA ARG A 60 10.21 36.44 5.40
C ARG A 60 8.95 36.76 6.19
N ASN A 61 9.12 37.33 7.38
CA ASN A 61 8.02 37.73 8.27
C ASN A 61 7.04 36.58 8.60
N GLY A 62 7.54 35.36 8.79
CA GLY A 62 6.71 34.19 9.10
C GLY A 62 6.15 33.47 7.87
N SER A 63 6.42 33.96 6.66
CA SER A 63 6.05 33.30 5.41
C SER A 63 7.23 32.57 4.79
N GLU A 64 7.00 31.35 4.34
CA GLU A 64 8.03 30.47 3.78
C GLU A 64 8.21 30.70 2.27
N TYR A 65 9.47 30.77 1.86
CA TYR A 65 9.87 30.90 0.47
C TYR A 65 10.96 29.87 0.15
N PHE A 66 10.98 29.41 -1.09
CA PHE A 66 12.11 28.66 -1.63
C PHE A 66 12.48 29.16 -3.02
N SER A 67 13.70 28.89 -3.44
CA SER A 67 14.16 29.19 -4.79
C SER A 67 14.60 27.94 -5.52
N VAL A 68 14.40 27.96 -6.84
CA VAL A 68 14.83 26.92 -7.77
C VAL A 68 15.49 27.56 -8.99
N ASP A 69 16.47 26.87 -9.56
CA ASP A 69 17.02 27.23 -10.87
C ASP A 69 16.38 26.35 -11.94
N VAL A 70 15.78 26.99 -12.95
CA VAL A 70 15.10 26.32 -14.05
C VAL A 70 15.95 26.45 -15.31
N SER A 71 16.31 25.31 -15.90
CA SER A 71 17.10 25.27 -17.13
C SER A 71 16.29 25.80 -18.32
N ARG A 72 17.00 26.28 -19.36
CA ARG A 72 16.35 26.73 -20.59
C ARG A 72 15.59 25.61 -21.31
N GLU A 73 16.10 24.38 -21.25
CA GLU A 73 15.42 23.21 -21.79
C GLU A 73 14.10 22.98 -21.07
N SER A 74 14.11 22.97 -19.73
CA SER A 74 12.90 22.86 -18.91
C SER A 74 11.89 23.94 -19.26
N LEU A 75 12.30 25.20 -19.44
CA LEU A 75 11.39 26.29 -19.86
C LEU A 75 10.81 26.09 -21.27
N THR A 76 11.53 25.41 -22.16
CA THR A 76 11.03 25.13 -23.51
C THR A 76 10.00 24.01 -23.51
N CYS A 77 10.15 23.06 -22.58
CA CYS A 77 9.29 21.89 -22.44
C CYS A 77 8.09 22.10 -21.49
N THR A 78 8.07 23.19 -20.73
CA THR A 78 7.02 23.48 -19.73
C THR A 78 6.29 24.80 -20.01
N VAL A 79 5.20 25.06 -19.28
CA VAL A 79 4.48 26.34 -19.23
C VAL A 79 4.21 26.78 -17.80
N GLY A 80 4.07 28.09 -17.60
CA GLY A 80 3.69 28.67 -16.32
C GLY A 80 4.85 28.86 -15.33
N LEU A 81 6.09 28.68 -15.78
CA LEU A 81 7.30 28.87 -14.98
C LEU A 81 8.12 30.10 -15.39
N ASP A 82 7.74 30.80 -16.46
CA ASP A 82 8.48 31.93 -17.05
C ASP A 82 7.98 33.31 -16.60
N ALA A 83 6.94 33.36 -15.77
CA ALA A 83 6.34 34.59 -15.26
C ALA A 83 5.82 34.43 -13.82
N PRO A 84 5.69 35.54 -13.05
CA PRO A 84 5.00 35.52 -11.77
C PRO A 84 3.55 35.04 -11.91
N GLY A 85 3.12 34.13 -11.03
CA GLY A 85 1.82 33.49 -11.13
C GLY A 85 1.62 32.39 -10.09
N ALA A 86 0.37 31.95 -9.93
CA ALA A 86 0.03 30.85 -9.04
C ALA A 86 0.51 29.52 -9.62
N VAL A 87 0.99 28.63 -8.76
CA VAL A 87 1.54 27.32 -9.14
C VAL A 87 1.05 26.21 -8.23
N ASN A 88 0.77 25.02 -8.78
CA ASN A 88 0.55 23.82 -7.97
C ASN A 88 1.90 23.33 -7.43
N LEU A 89 1.97 22.99 -6.15
CA LEU A 89 3.16 22.50 -5.46
C LEU A 89 2.91 21.13 -4.82
N GLU A 90 3.89 20.25 -4.93
CA GLU A 90 3.91 18.93 -4.29
C GLU A 90 5.35 18.57 -3.89
N LYS A 91 5.54 18.06 -2.67
CA LYS A 91 6.84 17.58 -2.20
C LYS A 91 7.13 16.19 -2.80
N ALA A 92 8.41 15.86 -3.01
CA ALA A 92 8.76 14.52 -3.44
C ALA A 92 8.35 13.49 -2.38
N LEU A 93 7.84 12.34 -2.83
CA LEU A 93 7.48 11.22 -1.98
C LEU A 93 8.69 10.66 -1.23
N ARG A 94 8.49 10.38 0.05
CA ARG A 94 9.33 9.51 0.88
C ARG A 94 8.86 8.07 0.78
N ALA A 95 9.74 7.13 1.14
CA ALA A 95 9.46 5.70 1.07
C ALA A 95 8.22 5.26 1.88
N HIS A 96 7.89 5.97 2.97
CA HIS A 96 6.75 5.66 3.85
C HIS A 96 5.52 6.53 3.58
N ASP A 97 5.55 7.42 2.58
CA ASP A 97 4.42 8.28 2.28
C ASP A 97 3.28 7.46 1.66
N ARG A 98 2.04 7.79 2.04
CA ARG A 98 0.84 7.13 1.50
C ARG A 98 0.68 7.48 0.01
N LEU A 99 0.56 6.46 -0.84
CA LEU A 99 0.22 6.63 -2.25
C LEU A 99 -1.29 6.94 -2.37
N GLY A 100 -1.63 8.18 -2.75
CA GLY A 100 -3.02 8.61 -2.94
C GLY A 100 -3.38 9.04 -4.37
N GLY A 101 -2.37 9.30 -5.22
CA GLY A 101 -2.50 9.56 -6.65
C GLY A 101 -1.66 8.57 -7.44
N HIS A 102 -1.58 8.73 -8.76
CA HIS A 102 -0.73 7.83 -9.57
C HIS A 102 0.72 8.31 -9.56
N LEU A 103 1.67 7.38 -9.53
CA LEU A 103 3.08 7.74 -9.52
C LEU A 103 3.48 8.47 -10.81
N VAL A 104 4.09 9.63 -10.63
CA VAL A 104 4.68 10.44 -11.69
C VAL A 104 6.11 10.83 -11.35
N ALA A 105 6.92 11.02 -12.39
CA ALA A 105 8.32 11.39 -12.24
C ALA A 105 8.48 12.91 -11.98
N GLY A 106 7.47 13.71 -12.32
CA GLY A 106 7.57 15.15 -12.41
C GLY A 106 8.29 15.58 -13.70
N HIS A 107 8.21 14.76 -14.75
CA HIS A 107 8.74 15.07 -16.08
C HIS A 107 7.60 15.36 -17.03
N ILE A 108 7.52 16.59 -17.51
CA ILE A 108 6.50 16.97 -18.49
C ILE A 108 6.76 16.28 -19.83
N ASP A 109 5.96 15.24 -20.12
CA ASP A 109 5.99 14.47 -21.38
C ASP A 109 5.56 15.31 -22.58
N GLY A 110 4.81 16.38 -22.32
CA GLY A 110 4.66 17.50 -23.24
C GLY A 110 3.45 18.36 -22.93
N LEU A 111 2.96 19.07 -23.95
CA LEU A 111 2.18 20.28 -23.75
C LEU A 111 0.82 20.15 -24.42
N GLY A 112 -0.24 20.23 -23.62
CA GLY A 112 -1.62 20.21 -24.09
C GLY A 112 -2.19 21.61 -24.31
N THR A 113 -3.28 21.69 -25.07
CA THR A 113 -4.06 22.93 -25.24
C THR A 113 -5.49 22.72 -24.78
N VAL A 114 -5.99 23.56 -23.89
CA VAL A 114 -7.38 23.51 -23.41
C VAL A 114 -8.32 23.89 -24.57
N THR A 115 -9.18 22.97 -24.98
CA THR A 115 -10.17 23.18 -26.05
C THR A 115 -11.55 23.51 -25.49
N HIS A 116 -11.85 23.00 -24.30
CA HIS A 116 -13.14 23.20 -23.64
C HIS A 116 -12.97 23.28 -22.11
N PHE A 117 -13.72 24.19 -21.47
CA PHE A 117 -13.82 24.22 -20.01
C PHE A 117 -15.16 24.83 -19.60
N THR A 118 -16.13 24.01 -19.19
CA THR A 118 -17.48 24.47 -18.82
C THR A 118 -18.05 23.69 -17.63
N PRO A 119 -18.95 24.30 -16.84
CA PRO A 119 -19.63 23.61 -15.75
C PRO A 119 -20.63 22.56 -16.30
N VAL A 120 -20.63 21.38 -15.68
CA VAL A 120 -21.56 20.27 -15.95
C VAL A 120 -22.07 19.74 -14.60
N GLY A 121 -23.31 20.13 -14.24
CA GLY A 121 -23.85 19.85 -12.91
C GLY A 121 -23.04 20.55 -11.81
N GLU A 122 -22.59 19.79 -10.82
CA GLU A 122 -21.72 20.28 -9.73
C GLU A 122 -20.22 20.18 -10.03
N SER A 123 -19.86 19.64 -11.21
CA SER A 123 -18.49 19.47 -11.67
C SER A 123 -18.19 20.38 -12.87
N TYR A 124 -16.95 20.36 -13.34
CA TYR A 124 -16.56 21.00 -14.60
C TYR A 124 -16.03 19.95 -15.57
N GLU A 125 -16.41 20.06 -16.84
CA GLU A 125 -15.78 19.29 -17.91
C GLU A 125 -14.61 20.12 -18.49
N LEU A 126 -13.41 19.55 -18.41
CA LEU A 126 -12.20 20.06 -19.05
C LEU A 126 -11.84 19.16 -20.23
N GLN A 127 -11.65 19.73 -21.42
CA GLN A 127 -11.12 19.00 -22.59
C GLN A 127 -9.81 19.62 -23.04
N ILE A 128 -8.84 18.77 -23.33
CA ILE A 128 -7.48 19.14 -23.70
C ILE A 128 -7.07 18.37 -24.95
N LEU A 129 -6.57 19.10 -25.94
CA LEU A 129 -5.91 18.54 -27.11
C LEU A 129 -4.43 18.28 -26.78
N ALA A 130 -4.04 17.02 -26.68
CA ALA A 130 -2.67 16.57 -26.55
C ALA A 130 -2.03 16.29 -27.93
N PRO A 131 -0.71 16.49 -28.09
CA PRO A 131 0.02 16.04 -29.28
C PRO A 131 -0.05 14.52 -29.46
N HIS A 132 0.05 14.05 -30.71
CA HIS A 132 0.07 12.61 -31.06
C HIS A 132 1.12 11.80 -30.29
N THR A 133 2.25 12.42 -29.97
CA THR A 133 3.33 11.77 -29.21
C THR A 133 2.88 11.35 -27.82
N ILE A 134 1.96 12.10 -27.21
CA ILE A 134 1.39 11.86 -25.87
C ILE A 134 0.07 11.10 -25.98
N GLY A 135 -0.76 11.43 -26.98
CA GLY A 135 -2.11 10.89 -27.13
C GLY A 135 -2.20 9.37 -27.09
N ARG A 136 -1.20 8.67 -27.62
CA ARG A 136 -1.11 7.20 -27.61
C ARG A 136 -1.02 6.55 -26.22
N TYR A 137 -0.69 7.32 -25.19
CA TYR A 137 -0.63 6.85 -23.79
C TYR A 137 -1.91 7.16 -23.02
N LEU A 138 -2.81 7.98 -23.60
CA LEU A 138 -4.07 8.33 -22.97
C LEU A 138 -5.10 7.23 -23.24
N ALA A 139 -5.66 6.67 -22.17
CA ALA A 139 -6.70 5.66 -22.22
C ALA A 139 -7.94 6.13 -21.46
N TYR A 140 -9.11 5.68 -21.88
CA TYR A 140 -10.32 5.83 -21.07
C TYR A 140 -10.11 5.20 -19.69
N LYS A 141 -10.43 5.95 -18.63
CA LYS A 141 -10.16 5.60 -17.22
C LYS A 141 -8.68 5.47 -16.84
N GLY A 142 -7.76 5.81 -17.73
CA GLY A 142 -6.35 5.96 -17.40
C GLY A 142 -6.08 7.26 -16.64
N SER A 143 -4.88 7.34 -16.07
CA SER A 143 -4.41 8.50 -15.31
C SER A 143 -3.59 9.45 -16.20
N VAL A 144 -3.67 10.73 -15.88
CA VAL A 144 -2.84 11.79 -16.50
C VAL A 144 -2.69 12.92 -15.49
N THR A 145 -1.52 13.57 -15.46
CA THR A 145 -1.43 14.84 -14.74
C THR A 145 -1.65 16.01 -15.68
N VAL A 146 -2.38 17.01 -15.20
CA VAL A 146 -2.52 18.31 -15.85
C VAL A 146 -1.98 19.35 -14.89
N ASN A 147 -0.88 20.01 -15.26
CA ASN A 147 -0.18 20.96 -14.39
C ASN A 147 0.16 20.36 -13.01
N GLY A 148 0.58 19.10 -12.99
CA GLY A 148 0.91 18.36 -11.77
C GLY A 148 -0.30 17.91 -10.95
N VAL A 149 -1.54 18.06 -11.44
CA VAL A 149 -2.73 17.52 -10.78
C VAL A 149 -3.07 16.16 -11.39
N SER A 150 -3.04 15.09 -10.60
CA SER A 150 -3.46 13.74 -10.99
C SER A 150 -4.96 13.69 -11.26
N LEU A 151 -5.34 13.21 -12.44
CA LEU A 151 -6.71 13.23 -12.94
C LEU A 151 -7.02 11.95 -13.74
N THR A 152 -8.29 11.52 -13.69
CA THR A 152 -8.78 10.37 -14.45
C THR A 152 -9.38 10.82 -15.79
N VAL A 153 -8.96 10.17 -16.87
CA VAL A 153 -9.45 10.43 -18.23
C VAL A 153 -10.85 9.84 -18.43
N ASN A 154 -11.79 10.67 -18.87
CA ASN A 154 -13.19 10.31 -19.09
C ASN A 154 -13.54 9.99 -20.54
N ARG A 155 -12.80 10.53 -21.49
CA ARG A 155 -12.96 10.24 -22.92
C ARG A 155 -11.65 10.52 -23.63
N VAL A 156 -11.38 9.76 -24.70
CA VAL A 156 -10.25 9.97 -25.60
C VAL A 156 -10.78 9.93 -27.03
N THR A 157 -10.44 10.92 -27.84
CA THR A 157 -10.86 11.05 -29.24
C THR A 157 -9.67 11.45 -30.10
N ASP A 158 -9.32 10.62 -31.07
CA ASP A 158 -8.26 10.95 -32.02
C ASP A 158 -8.72 12.00 -33.03
N HIS A 159 -7.89 13.01 -33.23
CA HIS A 159 -8.04 14.05 -34.24
C HIS A 159 -6.86 14.02 -35.22
N VAL A 160 -7.01 14.72 -36.35
CA VAL A 160 -5.90 14.85 -37.31
C VAL A 160 -4.69 15.55 -36.67
N ASP A 161 -4.95 16.56 -35.83
CA ASP A 161 -3.91 17.42 -35.25
C ASP A 161 -3.42 16.96 -33.87
N GLY A 162 -3.99 15.89 -33.30
CA GLY A 162 -3.62 15.36 -31.99
C GLY A 162 -4.67 14.42 -31.42
N CYS A 163 -4.67 14.24 -30.12
CA CYS A 163 -5.65 13.43 -29.40
C CYS A 163 -6.33 14.29 -28.33
N GLU A 164 -7.64 14.44 -28.40
CA GLU A 164 -8.42 15.19 -27.42
C GLU A 164 -8.90 14.25 -26.32
N PHE A 165 -8.69 14.63 -25.07
CA PHE A 165 -9.19 13.90 -23.92
C PHE A 165 -10.00 14.81 -23.00
N SER A 166 -10.97 14.23 -22.30
CA SER A 166 -11.80 14.95 -21.34
C SER A 166 -11.59 14.44 -19.91
N ILE A 167 -11.77 15.34 -18.94
CA ILE A 167 -11.68 15.09 -17.50
C ILE A 167 -12.88 15.79 -16.84
N ASN A 168 -13.46 15.15 -15.83
CA ASN A 168 -14.40 15.82 -14.93
C ASN A 168 -13.65 16.28 -13.68
N LEU A 169 -13.76 17.56 -13.36
CA LEU A 169 -13.18 18.19 -12.18
C LEU A 169 -14.26 18.44 -11.14
N ILE A 170 -14.09 17.85 -9.95
CA ILE A 170 -14.95 18.12 -8.80
C ILE A 170 -14.62 19.48 -8.16
N ALA A 171 -15.55 20.02 -7.37
CA ALA A 171 -15.41 21.32 -6.73
C ALA A 171 -14.14 21.42 -5.86
N HIS A 172 -13.85 20.37 -5.06
CA HIS A 172 -12.68 20.35 -4.20
C HIS A 172 -11.36 20.48 -4.98
N THR A 173 -11.20 19.72 -6.07
CA THR A 173 -10.01 19.82 -6.94
C THR A 173 -9.82 21.23 -7.51
N LEU A 174 -10.91 21.93 -7.86
CA LEU A 174 -10.83 23.31 -8.35
C LEU A 174 -10.48 24.30 -7.25
N GLU A 175 -10.90 24.04 -6.01
CA GLU A 175 -10.60 24.87 -4.86
C GLU A 175 -9.11 24.85 -4.53
N VAL A 176 -8.54 23.63 -4.43
CA VAL A 176 -7.17 23.38 -3.95
C VAL A 176 -6.11 23.38 -5.04
N THR A 177 -6.47 23.62 -6.30
CA THR A 177 -5.51 23.70 -7.43
C THR A 177 -5.66 24.97 -8.26
N THR A 178 -4.69 25.19 -9.14
CA THR A 178 -4.71 26.30 -10.11
C THR A 178 -5.66 26.07 -11.30
N LEU A 179 -6.27 24.89 -11.43
CA LEU A 179 -7.05 24.50 -12.62
C LEU A 179 -8.28 25.40 -12.86
N LYS A 180 -8.87 25.98 -11.80
CA LYS A 180 -9.98 26.95 -11.91
C LYS A 180 -9.65 28.19 -12.74
N GLN A 181 -8.37 28.47 -12.96
CA GLN A 181 -7.90 29.64 -13.71
C GLN A 181 -7.77 29.37 -15.22
N LEU A 182 -7.89 28.10 -15.64
CA LEU A 182 -7.74 27.71 -17.03
C LEU A 182 -8.82 28.34 -17.92
N LYS A 183 -8.42 28.64 -19.16
CA LYS A 183 -9.29 29.19 -20.20
C LYS A 183 -9.04 28.44 -21.49
N VAL A 184 -10.05 28.42 -22.36
CA VAL A 184 -9.89 27.88 -23.73
C VAL A 184 -8.72 28.58 -24.42
N GLY A 185 -7.84 27.79 -25.05
CA GLY A 185 -6.60 28.22 -25.66
C GLY A 185 -5.39 28.27 -24.71
N ALA A 186 -5.57 28.09 -23.40
CA ALA A 186 -4.46 27.98 -22.47
C ALA A 186 -3.67 26.70 -22.73
N ARG A 187 -2.34 26.78 -22.56
CA ARG A 187 -1.47 25.62 -22.57
C ARG A 187 -1.34 25.03 -21.17
N VAL A 188 -1.14 23.71 -21.10
CA VAL A 188 -0.96 22.97 -19.85
C VAL A 188 0.19 21.99 -19.96
N ASN A 189 0.86 21.71 -18.85
CA ASN A 189 1.85 20.65 -18.71
C ASN A 189 1.13 19.31 -18.57
N LEU A 190 1.53 18.32 -19.35
CA LEU A 190 1.00 16.95 -19.31
C LEU A 190 2.10 15.97 -18.96
N GLU A 191 1.80 15.06 -18.04
CA GLU A 191 2.58 13.85 -17.77
C GLU A 191 1.61 12.67 -17.79
N VAL A 192 1.98 11.59 -18.47
CA VAL A 192 1.11 10.42 -18.66
C VAL A 192 1.51 9.28 -17.74
N ASP A 193 0.54 8.42 -17.44
CA ASP A 193 0.70 7.25 -16.59
C ASP A 193 1.96 6.42 -16.93
N LEU A 194 2.75 6.14 -15.90
CA LEU A 194 4.03 5.42 -16.01
C LEU A 194 3.85 3.98 -16.51
N ILE A 195 2.77 3.30 -16.12
CA ILE A 195 2.43 1.96 -16.63
C ILE A 195 2.06 2.04 -18.11
N ALA A 196 1.31 3.07 -18.53
CA ALA A 196 1.02 3.27 -19.95
C ALA A 196 2.31 3.49 -20.77
N GLN A 197 3.30 4.21 -20.24
CA GLN A 197 4.62 4.35 -20.86
C GLN A 197 5.34 2.99 -20.95
N ILE A 198 5.38 2.23 -19.86
CA ILE A 198 6.00 0.91 -19.79
C ILE A 198 5.39 -0.05 -20.81
N ILE A 199 4.05 -0.09 -20.93
CA ILE A 199 3.34 -0.92 -21.91
C ILE A 199 3.81 -0.57 -23.34
N ALA A 200 3.97 0.72 -23.65
CA ALA A 200 4.43 1.15 -24.97
C ALA A 200 5.91 0.85 -25.23
N GLU A 201 6.77 0.95 -24.21
CA GLU A 201 8.19 0.57 -24.27
C GLU A 201 8.30 -0.92 -24.64
N LEU A 202 7.57 -1.78 -23.92
CA LEU A 202 7.50 -3.22 -24.18
C LEU A 202 6.96 -3.53 -25.57
N LYS A 203 5.88 -2.84 -25.99
CA LYS A 203 5.32 -2.95 -27.35
C LYS A 203 6.32 -2.61 -28.45
N ALA A 204 7.27 -1.72 -28.15
CA ALA A 204 8.34 -1.34 -29.06
C ALA A 204 9.62 -2.20 -28.90
N GLY A 205 9.59 -3.24 -28.07
CA GLY A 205 10.71 -4.15 -27.83
C GLY A 205 11.84 -3.57 -26.99
N ARG A 206 11.56 -2.51 -26.21
CA ARG A 206 12.52 -1.92 -25.28
C ARG A 206 12.41 -2.56 -23.89
N MET A 207 13.51 -2.50 -23.15
CA MET A 207 13.57 -2.97 -21.77
C MET A 207 13.04 -1.90 -20.80
N VAL A 208 12.47 -2.36 -19.71
CA VAL A 208 11.97 -1.54 -18.59
C VAL A 208 12.40 -2.19 -17.27
N ILE A 209 12.30 -1.44 -16.18
CA ILE A 209 12.55 -1.94 -14.83
C ILE A 209 11.22 -2.00 -14.09
N LEU A 210 10.96 -3.12 -13.43
CA LEU A 210 9.88 -3.22 -12.45
C LEU A 210 10.41 -3.50 -11.06
N VAL A 211 9.88 -2.78 -10.09
CA VAL A 211 10.19 -2.94 -8.66
C VAL A 211 8.98 -3.50 -7.94
N ASP A 212 9.19 -4.44 -7.02
CA ASP A 212 8.15 -4.90 -6.11
C ASP A 212 8.15 -4.11 -4.79
N GLU A 213 7.30 -4.49 -3.84
CA GLU A 213 7.18 -3.79 -2.56
C GLU A 213 8.38 -4.04 -1.65
N GLU A 214 8.67 -3.07 -0.77
CA GLU A 214 9.85 -3.08 0.11
C GLU A 214 9.84 -4.23 1.13
N ASP A 215 8.66 -4.70 1.53
CA ASP A 215 8.45 -5.84 2.44
C ASP A 215 8.34 -7.19 1.71
N ARG A 216 8.38 -7.20 0.37
CA ARG A 216 8.43 -8.41 -0.46
C ARG A 216 9.87 -8.82 -0.76
N GLU A 217 10.36 -8.69 -2.00
CA GLU A 217 11.77 -8.97 -2.36
C GLU A 217 12.62 -7.69 -2.28
N ASN A 218 12.00 -6.51 -2.36
CA ASN A 218 12.65 -5.19 -2.42
C ASN A 218 13.67 -5.11 -3.56
N GLU A 219 13.32 -5.67 -4.73
CA GLU A 219 14.23 -5.90 -5.85
C GLU A 219 13.66 -5.33 -7.16
N GLY A 220 14.59 -4.93 -8.05
CA GLY A 220 14.28 -4.46 -9.38
C GLY A 220 14.67 -5.49 -10.45
N ASP A 221 13.70 -5.87 -11.28
CA ASP A 221 13.94 -6.72 -12.45
C ASP A 221 14.01 -5.88 -13.71
N LEU A 222 15.06 -6.12 -14.50
CA LEU A 222 15.08 -5.72 -15.89
C LEU A 222 14.19 -6.67 -16.68
N MET A 223 13.22 -6.14 -17.43
CA MET A 223 12.30 -6.95 -18.22
C MET A 223 12.08 -6.43 -19.64
N PHE A 224 11.76 -7.34 -20.56
CA PHE A 224 11.23 -6.99 -21.87
C PHE A 224 10.35 -8.13 -22.43
N ALA A 225 9.53 -7.83 -23.44
CA ALA A 225 8.64 -8.83 -24.04
C ALA A 225 9.42 -9.91 -24.80
N ALA A 226 9.11 -11.17 -24.55
CA ALA A 226 9.85 -12.31 -25.11
C ALA A 226 9.79 -12.36 -26.65
N ASP A 227 8.77 -11.77 -27.27
CA ASP A 227 8.62 -11.61 -28.73
C ASP A 227 9.83 -10.91 -29.39
N PHE A 228 10.53 -10.04 -28.65
CA PHE A 228 11.64 -9.23 -29.16
C PHE A 228 13.02 -9.72 -28.71
N VAL A 229 13.11 -10.95 -28.20
CA VAL A 229 14.38 -11.50 -27.71
C VAL A 229 15.45 -11.55 -28.80
N SER A 230 16.64 -11.08 -28.43
CA SER A 230 17.83 -11.05 -29.28
C SER A 230 19.08 -11.42 -28.48
N PRO A 231 20.15 -11.91 -29.14
CA PRO A 231 21.44 -12.15 -28.48
C PRO A 231 21.97 -10.90 -27.77
N GLU A 232 21.77 -9.71 -28.34
CA GLU A 232 22.19 -8.43 -27.80
C GLU A 232 21.44 -8.10 -26.50
N ALA A 233 20.12 -8.33 -26.47
CA ALA A 233 19.30 -8.14 -25.27
C ALA A 233 19.73 -9.07 -24.13
N ILE A 234 19.91 -10.36 -24.42
CA ILE A 234 20.36 -11.34 -23.41
C ILE A 234 21.78 -11.03 -22.94
N ASN A 235 22.66 -10.59 -23.84
CA ASN A 235 24.02 -10.17 -23.49
C ASN A 235 24.01 -8.92 -22.60
N PHE A 236 23.11 -7.97 -22.86
CA PHE A 236 22.92 -6.81 -21.99
C PHE A 236 22.49 -7.24 -20.59
N MET A 237 21.45 -8.08 -20.47
CA MET A 237 20.98 -8.60 -19.18
C MET A 237 22.11 -9.24 -18.37
N VAL A 238 22.84 -10.20 -18.94
CA VAL A 238 23.90 -10.87 -18.15
C VAL A 238 25.11 -10.00 -17.84
N ARG A 239 25.31 -8.90 -18.57
CA ARG A 239 26.41 -7.99 -18.32
C ARG A 239 26.06 -6.95 -17.25
N PHE A 240 24.85 -6.42 -17.31
CA PHE A 240 24.45 -5.23 -16.55
C PHE A 240 23.41 -5.51 -15.45
N ALA A 241 22.47 -6.44 -15.67
CA ALA A 241 21.56 -6.90 -14.61
C ALA A 241 22.22 -8.02 -13.78
N ARG A 242 22.83 -9.01 -14.45
CA ARG A 242 23.66 -10.10 -13.87
C ARG A 242 22.91 -11.13 -13.03
N GLY A 243 21.63 -10.93 -12.75
CA GLY A 243 20.75 -11.92 -12.15
C GLY A 243 20.50 -13.15 -13.03
N LEU A 244 19.52 -13.94 -12.63
CA LEU A 244 19.14 -15.14 -13.35
C LEU A 244 18.17 -14.76 -14.48
N VAL A 245 18.55 -15.09 -15.72
CA VAL A 245 17.65 -14.86 -16.85
C VAL A 245 16.52 -15.88 -16.82
N CYS A 246 15.32 -15.40 -16.48
CA CYS A 246 14.11 -16.20 -16.40
C CYS A 246 13.15 -15.86 -17.55
N LEU A 247 12.30 -16.82 -17.91
CA LEU A 247 11.25 -16.66 -18.92
C LEU A 247 9.88 -16.80 -18.25
N THR A 248 9.14 -15.71 -18.13
CA THR A 248 7.79 -15.75 -17.58
C THR A 248 6.83 -16.31 -18.63
N LEU A 249 5.99 -17.26 -18.21
CA LEU A 249 5.00 -17.92 -19.06
C LEU A 249 3.68 -18.07 -18.32
N THR A 250 2.57 -17.98 -19.04
CA THR A 250 1.26 -18.35 -18.48
C THR A 250 1.17 -19.86 -18.22
N GLN A 251 0.29 -20.26 -17.31
CA GLN A 251 0.01 -21.68 -17.06
C GLN A 251 -0.41 -22.43 -18.34
N GLU A 252 -1.22 -21.83 -19.21
CA GLU A 252 -1.62 -22.41 -20.50
C GLU A 252 -0.41 -22.64 -21.41
N HIS A 253 0.54 -21.69 -21.44
CA HIS A 253 1.74 -21.81 -22.24
C HIS A 253 2.66 -22.93 -21.73
N CYS A 254 2.83 -23.05 -20.41
CA CYS A 254 3.56 -24.15 -19.80
C CYS A 254 2.91 -25.51 -20.10
N GLN A 255 1.59 -25.61 -20.04
CA GLN A 255 0.84 -26.83 -20.40
C GLN A 255 1.07 -27.21 -21.87
N ARG A 256 1.00 -26.25 -22.79
CA ARG A 256 1.25 -26.47 -24.23
C ARG A 256 2.66 -27.02 -24.51
N LEU A 257 3.65 -26.54 -23.78
CA LEU A 257 5.04 -26.99 -23.89
C LEU A 257 5.36 -28.22 -23.05
N ASN A 258 4.39 -28.76 -22.29
CA ASN A 258 4.58 -29.85 -21.35
C ASN A 258 5.74 -29.56 -20.36
N LEU A 259 5.68 -28.39 -19.72
CA LEU A 259 6.65 -27.93 -18.72
C LEU A 259 6.12 -28.15 -17.30
N PRO A 260 6.52 -29.24 -16.63
CA PRO A 260 6.21 -29.44 -15.22
C PRO A 260 7.02 -28.49 -14.32
N LEU A 261 6.48 -28.22 -13.13
CA LEU A 261 7.24 -27.56 -12.05
C LEU A 261 8.48 -28.39 -11.69
N MET A 262 9.59 -27.73 -11.35
CA MET A 262 10.83 -28.43 -11.00
C MET A 262 10.76 -29.18 -9.67
N THR A 263 9.89 -28.74 -8.77
CA THR A 263 9.62 -29.39 -7.47
C THR A 263 8.12 -29.54 -7.25
N HIS A 264 7.72 -30.67 -6.67
CA HIS A 264 6.34 -30.90 -6.24
C HIS A 264 6.02 -30.18 -4.92
N ASN A 265 7.02 -29.95 -4.06
CA ASN A 265 6.86 -29.23 -2.81
C ASN A 265 7.85 -28.06 -2.79
N ASN A 266 7.34 -26.85 -3.04
CA ASN A 266 8.16 -25.64 -3.07
C ASN A 266 8.31 -25.10 -1.65
N GLY A 267 9.53 -25.11 -1.12
CA GLY A 267 9.84 -24.59 0.22
C GLY A 267 10.45 -23.18 0.20
N THR A 268 10.41 -22.48 -0.94
CA THR A 268 10.95 -21.12 -1.05
C THR A 268 9.99 -20.10 -0.42
N GLN A 269 10.55 -19.06 0.19
CA GLN A 269 9.79 -18.02 0.90
C GLN A 269 8.67 -17.41 0.05
N TYR A 270 8.95 -17.08 -1.21
CA TYR A 270 7.99 -16.43 -2.12
C TYR A 270 7.28 -17.41 -3.09
N ASN A 271 7.49 -18.71 -2.90
CA ASN A 271 6.88 -19.78 -3.71
C ASN A 271 7.02 -19.59 -5.24
N THR A 272 8.15 -19.06 -5.71
CA THR A 272 8.37 -18.80 -7.14
C THR A 272 8.27 -20.10 -7.93
N ALA A 273 7.33 -20.12 -8.90
CA ALA A 273 6.90 -21.33 -9.59
C ALA A 273 7.82 -21.71 -10.77
N PHE A 274 9.06 -22.05 -10.45
CA PHE A 274 10.03 -22.54 -11.43
C PHE A 274 9.56 -23.85 -12.07
N THR A 275 9.62 -23.89 -13.39
CA THR A 275 9.56 -25.13 -14.17
C THR A 275 10.94 -25.75 -14.29
N VAL A 276 11.01 -26.97 -14.82
CA VAL A 276 12.28 -27.55 -15.27
C VAL A 276 12.95 -26.62 -16.29
N SER A 277 14.26 -26.43 -16.17
CA SER A 277 15.00 -25.56 -17.11
C SER A 277 14.99 -26.13 -18.53
N ILE A 278 15.05 -25.25 -19.52
CA ILE A 278 14.85 -25.58 -20.93
C ILE A 278 16.00 -25.13 -21.82
N GLU A 279 16.16 -25.83 -22.94
CA GLU A 279 17.03 -25.47 -24.06
C GLU A 279 16.26 -25.67 -25.38
N ALA A 280 16.54 -24.89 -26.43
CA ALA A 280 16.00 -25.19 -27.76
C ALA A 280 16.53 -26.55 -28.25
N ALA A 281 15.66 -27.35 -28.86
CA ALA A 281 16.04 -28.65 -29.41
C ALA A 281 17.03 -28.53 -30.59
N GLN A 282 17.05 -27.39 -31.28
CA GLN A 282 17.87 -27.14 -32.46
C GLN A 282 18.34 -25.68 -32.53
N GLY A 283 19.49 -25.46 -33.19
CA GLY A 283 20.03 -24.13 -33.43
C GLY A 283 20.83 -23.56 -32.25
N VAL A 284 21.24 -24.42 -31.32
CA VAL A 284 22.05 -24.08 -30.14
C VAL A 284 23.28 -24.98 -30.08
N SER A 285 24.28 -24.58 -29.30
CA SER A 285 25.50 -25.35 -29.04
C SER A 285 25.50 -25.96 -27.64
N THR A 286 26.09 -25.28 -26.66
CA THR A 286 26.07 -25.66 -25.24
C THR A 286 24.86 -25.09 -24.52
N GLY A 287 24.17 -24.09 -25.08
CA GLY A 287 22.98 -23.50 -24.49
C GLY A 287 23.23 -22.20 -23.71
N ILE A 288 24.42 -22.02 -23.12
CA ILE A 288 24.67 -20.92 -22.18
C ILE A 288 24.96 -19.56 -22.85
N SER A 289 25.39 -19.56 -24.11
CA SER A 289 25.74 -18.30 -24.80
C SER A 289 24.52 -17.37 -24.93
N PRO A 290 24.69 -16.03 -24.99
CA PRO A 290 23.56 -15.13 -25.21
C PRO A 290 22.75 -15.47 -26.46
N ALA A 291 23.40 -15.93 -27.53
CA ALA A 291 22.74 -16.36 -28.75
C ALA A 291 21.93 -17.65 -28.57
N ASP A 292 22.49 -18.63 -27.86
CA ASP A 292 21.79 -19.89 -27.58
C ASP A 292 20.58 -19.66 -26.67
N ARG A 293 20.74 -18.89 -25.59
CA ARG A 293 19.65 -18.52 -24.68
C ARG A 293 18.54 -17.74 -25.38
N ALA A 294 18.90 -16.78 -26.24
CA ALA A 294 17.92 -16.08 -27.08
C ALA A 294 17.18 -17.05 -28.00
N ARG A 295 17.89 -17.99 -28.64
CA ARG A 295 17.29 -19.02 -29.50
C ARG A 295 16.33 -19.93 -28.73
N THR A 296 16.67 -20.29 -27.50
CA THR A 296 15.83 -21.07 -26.58
C THR A 296 14.53 -20.35 -26.24
N ILE A 297 14.61 -19.06 -25.89
CA ILE A 297 13.41 -18.24 -25.63
C ILE A 297 12.55 -18.15 -26.89
N GLN A 298 13.14 -17.88 -28.07
CA GLN A 298 12.41 -17.85 -29.35
C GLN A 298 11.67 -19.15 -29.64
N ALA A 299 12.30 -20.30 -29.39
CA ALA A 299 11.67 -21.61 -29.57
C ALA A 299 10.50 -21.80 -28.61
N ALA A 300 10.63 -21.37 -27.36
CA ALA A 300 9.58 -21.49 -26.35
C ALA A 300 8.37 -20.57 -26.65
N VAL A 301 8.58 -19.35 -27.15
CA VAL A 301 7.49 -18.38 -27.36
C VAL A 301 6.96 -18.31 -28.80
N ALA A 302 7.46 -19.14 -29.71
CA ALA A 302 6.95 -19.20 -31.08
C ALA A 302 5.43 -19.48 -31.09
N ARG A 303 4.71 -18.87 -32.02
CA ARG A 303 3.23 -18.96 -32.09
C ARG A 303 2.73 -20.40 -32.17
N ASP A 304 3.48 -21.27 -32.85
CA ASP A 304 3.19 -22.69 -33.05
C ASP A 304 4.11 -23.62 -32.22
N ALA A 305 4.77 -23.07 -31.18
CA ALA A 305 5.68 -23.81 -30.32
C ALA A 305 5.03 -25.08 -29.73
N ARG A 306 5.81 -26.16 -29.73
CA ARG A 306 5.42 -27.48 -29.24
C ARG A 306 6.46 -27.96 -28.23
N ALA A 307 6.04 -28.89 -27.38
CA ALA A 307 6.95 -29.53 -26.42
C ALA A 307 8.24 -30.11 -27.05
N ALA A 308 8.19 -30.56 -28.32
CA ALA A 308 9.35 -31.10 -29.03
C ALA A 308 10.37 -30.04 -29.53
N ASP A 309 10.01 -28.76 -29.50
CA ASP A 309 10.90 -27.66 -29.93
C ASP A 309 11.90 -27.27 -28.83
N ILE A 310 11.70 -27.79 -27.62
CA ILE A 310 12.55 -27.59 -26.45
C ILE A 310 12.95 -28.93 -25.83
N VAL A 311 14.07 -28.95 -25.11
CA VAL A 311 14.58 -30.09 -24.34
C VAL A 311 14.85 -29.66 -22.90
N GLN A 312 14.90 -30.65 -22.00
CA GLN A 312 15.07 -30.47 -20.56
C GLN A 312 16.17 -31.43 -20.06
N PRO A 313 17.10 -31.00 -19.19
CA PRO A 313 17.28 -29.64 -18.67
C PRO A 313 17.94 -28.69 -19.71
N GLY A 314 18.06 -27.40 -19.35
CA GLY A 314 18.81 -26.39 -20.11
C GLY A 314 19.17 -25.14 -19.32
N HIS A 315 19.44 -24.02 -20.00
CA HIS A 315 19.99 -22.78 -19.41
C HIS A 315 19.04 -21.57 -19.41
N ILE A 316 17.79 -21.75 -19.85
CA ILE A 316 16.70 -20.81 -19.59
C ILE A 316 15.80 -21.40 -18.52
N PHE A 317 15.33 -20.56 -17.59
CA PHE A 317 14.53 -20.97 -16.45
C PHE A 317 13.12 -20.40 -16.60
N PRO A 318 12.15 -21.18 -17.12
CA PRO A 318 10.80 -20.68 -17.22
C PRO A 318 10.13 -20.67 -15.84
N VAL A 319 9.44 -19.57 -15.54
CA VAL A 319 8.66 -19.37 -14.32
C VAL A 319 7.19 -19.19 -14.72
N THR A 320 6.31 -19.89 -14.02
CA THR A 320 4.87 -19.92 -14.37
C THR A 320 4.11 -18.85 -13.61
N ALA A 321 3.44 -17.96 -14.33
CA ALA A 321 2.52 -16.98 -13.74
C ALA A 321 1.20 -17.64 -13.33
N GLN A 322 0.66 -17.20 -12.19
CA GLN A 322 -0.66 -17.63 -11.74
C GLN A 322 -1.78 -17.08 -12.66
N PRO A 323 -2.86 -17.85 -12.87
CA PRO A 323 -4.09 -17.31 -13.45
C PRO A 323 -4.54 -16.06 -12.68
N GLY A 324 -4.94 -15.01 -13.40
CA GLY A 324 -5.29 -13.70 -12.82
C GLY A 324 -4.11 -12.71 -12.73
N GLY A 325 -2.87 -13.18 -12.82
CA GLY A 325 -1.67 -12.33 -12.87
C GLY A 325 -1.44 -11.54 -11.58
N VAL A 326 -1.02 -10.28 -11.68
CA VAL A 326 -0.66 -9.45 -10.51
C VAL A 326 -1.82 -9.17 -9.57
N LEU A 327 -3.06 -9.27 -10.06
CA LEU A 327 -4.26 -9.18 -9.22
C LEU A 327 -4.43 -10.39 -8.27
N VAL A 328 -3.66 -11.46 -8.49
CA VAL A 328 -3.66 -12.68 -7.68
C VAL A 328 -2.32 -12.88 -6.98
N ARG A 329 -1.19 -12.54 -7.62
CA ARG A 329 0.14 -12.62 -7.00
C ARG A 329 0.99 -11.45 -7.48
N ALA A 330 1.32 -10.54 -6.57
CA ALA A 330 2.14 -9.36 -6.84
C ALA A 330 3.63 -9.72 -7.01
N GLY A 331 4.01 -10.37 -8.11
CA GLY A 331 5.40 -10.73 -8.40
C GLY A 331 5.82 -10.42 -9.84
N HIS A 332 7.13 -10.30 -10.08
CA HIS A 332 7.68 -9.96 -11.41
C HIS A 332 7.31 -11.00 -12.49
N THR A 333 7.11 -12.25 -12.08
CA THR A 333 6.62 -13.34 -12.95
C THR A 333 5.26 -13.00 -13.55
N GLU A 334 4.29 -12.66 -12.70
CA GLU A 334 2.96 -12.24 -13.11
C GLU A 334 3.00 -10.93 -13.89
N ALA A 335 3.74 -9.94 -13.39
CA ALA A 335 3.84 -8.62 -14.01
C ALA A 335 4.36 -8.69 -15.45
N GLY A 336 5.34 -9.56 -15.72
CA GLY A 336 5.87 -9.77 -17.06
C GLY A 336 4.82 -10.32 -18.04
N CYS A 337 4.02 -11.30 -17.61
CA CYS A 337 2.95 -11.85 -18.45
C CYS A 337 1.82 -10.82 -18.67
N ASP A 338 1.49 -10.05 -17.65
CA ASP A 338 0.40 -9.07 -17.71
C ASP A 338 0.73 -7.87 -18.58
N LEU A 339 1.90 -7.27 -18.41
CA LEU A 339 2.32 -6.11 -19.19
C LEU A 339 2.45 -6.44 -20.68
N THR A 340 2.97 -7.62 -21.00
CA THR A 340 3.10 -8.06 -22.40
C THR A 340 1.74 -8.36 -23.02
N ARG A 341 0.80 -8.93 -22.26
CA ARG A 341 -0.61 -9.06 -22.65
C ARG A 341 -1.27 -7.69 -22.88
N LEU A 342 -1.09 -6.73 -21.99
CA LEU A 342 -1.60 -5.36 -22.13
C LEU A 342 -0.99 -4.63 -23.33
N ALA A 343 0.27 -4.93 -23.69
CA ALA A 343 0.93 -4.44 -24.90
C ALA A 343 0.38 -5.06 -26.19
N GLY A 344 -0.47 -6.08 -26.10
CA GLY A 344 -1.00 -6.84 -27.23
C GLY A 344 0.01 -7.82 -27.84
N LEU A 345 0.97 -8.29 -27.05
CA LEU A 345 2.02 -9.23 -27.42
C LEU A 345 1.74 -10.64 -26.87
N THR A 346 2.67 -11.58 -27.10
CA THR A 346 2.61 -12.88 -26.43
C THR A 346 2.70 -12.65 -24.92
N PRO A 347 1.82 -13.24 -24.08
CA PRO A 347 1.89 -13.15 -22.61
C PRO A 347 3.10 -13.89 -22.02
N ALA A 348 4.30 -13.40 -22.34
CA ALA A 348 5.58 -13.95 -21.96
C ALA A 348 6.65 -12.85 -21.96
N ALA A 349 7.44 -12.77 -20.89
CA ALA A 349 8.52 -11.80 -20.76
C ALA A 349 9.82 -12.47 -20.36
N VAL A 350 10.94 -11.82 -20.66
CA VAL A 350 12.25 -12.19 -20.13
C VAL A 350 12.54 -11.25 -18.97
N ILE A 351 12.85 -11.79 -17.80
CA ILE A 351 13.17 -11.03 -16.59
C ILE A 351 14.55 -11.40 -16.07
N CYS A 352 15.22 -10.47 -15.40
CA CYS A 352 16.53 -10.67 -14.80
C CYS A 352 16.75 -9.63 -13.69
N GLU A 353 17.00 -10.11 -12.48
CA GLU A 353 17.24 -9.27 -11.30
C GLU A 353 18.50 -8.41 -11.51
N ILE A 354 18.49 -7.18 -11.01
CA ILE A 354 19.61 -6.24 -11.14
C ILE A 354 20.51 -6.30 -9.90
N ILE A 355 21.78 -6.62 -10.12
CA ILE A 355 22.82 -6.77 -9.10
C ILE A 355 23.88 -5.67 -9.28
N ASN A 356 24.21 -4.97 -8.20
CA ASN A 356 25.25 -3.96 -8.13
C ASN A 356 26.65 -4.52 -8.46
N ASP A 357 27.61 -3.63 -8.73
CA ASP A 357 29.01 -3.98 -9.02
C ASP A 357 29.74 -4.66 -7.86
N ASP A 358 29.30 -4.43 -6.63
CA ASP A 358 29.83 -5.07 -5.43
C ASP A 358 29.18 -6.43 -5.12
N GLY A 359 28.17 -6.84 -5.92
CA GLY A 359 27.44 -8.10 -5.76
C GLY A 359 26.22 -8.01 -4.84
N THR A 360 25.90 -6.83 -4.29
CA THR A 360 24.63 -6.59 -3.57
C THR A 360 23.46 -6.44 -4.55
N MET A 361 22.24 -6.67 -4.07
CA MET A 361 21.04 -6.44 -4.89
C MET A 361 20.76 -4.94 -5.02
N ALA A 362 20.48 -4.47 -6.23
CA ALA A 362 20.18 -3.06 -6.47
C ALA A 362 18.84 -2.68 -5.84
N ARG A 363 18.83 -1.64 -5.01
CA ARG A 363 17.62 -1.08 -4.39
C ARG A 363 17.14 0.15 -5.15
N LEU A 364 15.96 0.67 -4.80
CA LEU A 364 15.33 1.78 -5.53
C LEU A 364 16.28 2.95 -5.89
N PRO A 365 17.15 3.46 -4.99
CA PRO A 365 18.12 4.50 -5.36
C PRO A 365 19.08 4.08 -6.48
N ASP A 366 19.65 2.87 -6.39
CA ASP A 366 20.56 2.31 -7.40
C ASP A 366 19.83 2.08 -8.73
N LEU A 367 18.58 1.61 -8.66
CA LEU A 367 17.73 1.33 -9.82
C LEU A 367 17.37 2.61 -10.58
N LEU A 368 17.15 3.73 -9.88
CA LEU A 368 16.93 5.04 -10.50
C LEU A 368 18.17 5.51 -11.25
N GLU A 369 19.37 5.36 -10.66
CA GLU A 369 20.63 5.67 -11.34
C GLU A 369 20.85 4.78 -12.57
N PHE A 370 20.59 3.47 -12.42
CA PHE A 370 20.70 2.49 -13.50
C PHE A 370 19.73 2.81 -14.65
N ALA A 371 18.47 3.12 -14.32
CA ALA A 371 17.44 3.53 -15.27
C ALA A 371 17.85 4.78 -16.03
N ALA A 372 18.35 5.81 -15.34
CA ALA A 372 18.80 7.05 -15.96
C ALA A 372 19.99 6.81 -16.91
N LYS A 373 21.00 6.05 -16.45
CA LYS A 373 22.21 5.72 -17.21
C LYS A 373 21.91 4.97 -18.52
N HIS A 374 20.93 4.07 -18.49
CA HIS A 374 20.56 3.24 -19.63
C HIS A 374 19.29 3.72 -20.36
N SER A 375 18.70 4.83 -19.90
CA SER A 375 17.46 5.42 -20.44
C SER A 375 16.28 4.45 -20.42
N PHE A 376 16.14 3.67 -19.34
CA PHE A 376 14.99 2.79 -19.13
C PHE A 376 13.88 3.50 -18.35
N LYS A 377 12.65 3.12 -18.63
CA LYS A 377 11.51 3.43 -17.77
C LYS A 377 11.50 2.46 -16.60
N ILE A 378 11.15 2.97 -15.44
CA ILE A 378 11.01 2.22 -14.19
C ILE A 378 9.58 2.39 -13.69
N GLY A 379 8.99 1.37 -13.08
CA GLY A 379 7.67 1.43 -12.45
C GLY A 379 7.53 0.37 -11.38
N THR A 380 6.39 0.34 -10.68
CA THR A 380 6.15 -0.62 -9.59
C THR A 380 5.08 -1.65 -9.96
N ILE A 381 5.13 -2.82 -9.32
CA ILE A 381 4.05 -3.81 -9.43
C ILE A 381 2.75 -3.26 -8.82
N ALA A 382 2.85 -2.45 -7.75
CA ALA A 382 1.70 -1.78 -7.15
C ALA A 382 0.96 -0.89 -8.17
N ASP A 383 1.69 -0.08 -8.95
CA ASP A 383 1.08 0.75 -10.01
C ASP A 383 0.40 -0.11 -11.07
N LEU A 384 0.98 -1.26 -11.41
CA LEU A 384 0.38 -2.20 -12.37
C LEU A 384 -0.91 -2.82 -11.83
N ILE A 385 -0.94 -3.16 -10.55
CA ILE A 385 -2.14 -3.65 -9.86
C ILE A 385 -3.23 -2.58 -9.91
N GLU A 386 -2.90 -1.33 -9.57
CA GLU A 386 -3.83 -0.22 -9.63
C GLU A 386 -4.36 -0.03 -11.06
N TYR A 387 -3.47 0.09 -12.05
CA TYR A 387 -3.80 0.26 -13.47
C TYR A 387 -4.74 -0.83 -13.98
N ARG A 388 -4.48 -2.10 -13.64
CA ARG A 388 -5.36 -3.21 -14.00
C ARG A 388 -6.68 -3.16 -13.24
N SER A 389 -6.68 -2.84 -11.95
CA SER A 389 -7.89 -2.81 -11.12
C SER A 389 -8.91 -1.75 -11.56
N LEU A 390 -8.45 -0.68 -12.23
CA LEU A 390 -9.30 0.38 -12.78
C LEU A 390 -10.04 -0.05 -14.05
N THR A 391 -9.50 -1.02 -14.79
CA THR A 391 -9.95 -1.38 -16.14
C THR A 391 -10.42 -2.84 -16.27
N GLU A 392 -10.02 -3.70 -15.33
CA GLU A 392 -10.31 -5.12 -15.30
C GLU A 392 -11.01 -5.48 -13.99
N SER A 393 -11.87 -6.50 -14.04
CA SER A 393 -12.49 -7.09 -12.86
C SER A 393 -12.27 -8.60 -12.87
N ILE A 394 -11.76 -9.12 -11.76
CA ILE A 394 -11.56 -10.56 -11.54
C ILE A 394 -12.77 -11.24 -10.92
N ILE A 395 -13.86 -10.50 -10.68
CA ILE A 395 -15.13 -11.06 -10.23
C ILE A 395 -16.17 -11.07 -11.34
N GLU A 396 -17.11 -12.01 -11.24
CA GLU A 396 -18.29 -12.11 -12.11
C GLU A 396 -19.53 -12.24 -11.23
N ARG A 397 -20.51 -11.34 -11.38
CA ARG A 397 -21.81 -11.46 -10.74
C ARG A 397 -22.59 -12.61 -11.38
N VAL A 398 -22.85 -13.68 -10.63
CA VAL A 398 -23.47 -14.91 -11.15
C VAL A 398 -24.98 -14.89 -10.99
N ALA A 399 -25.46 -14.48 -9.82
CA ALA A 399 -26.89 -14.42 -9.52
C ALA A 399 -27.17 -13.48 -8.34
N GLU A 400 -28.41 -13.06 -8.19
CA GLU A 400 -28.88 -12.30 -7.04
C GLU A 400 -30.30 -12.69 -6.64
N ARG A 401 -30.65 -12.49 -5.36
CA ARG A 401 -31.97 -12.74 -4.80
C ARG A 401 -32.16 -12.00 -3.48
N THR A 402 -33.40 -11.76 -3.08
CA THR A 402 -33.69 -11.47 -1.67
C THR A 402 -33.49 -12.73 -0.85
N MET A 403 -32.65 -12.66 0.17
CA MET A 403 -32.40 -13.73 1.14
C MET A 403 -33.05 -13.36 2.46
N GLN A 404 -33.84 -14.28 3.01
CA GLN A 404 -34.39 -14.13 4.36
C GLN A 404 -33.37 -14.67 5.36
N THR A 405 -32.92 -13.82 6.28
CA THR A 405 -32.03 -14.19 7.39
C THR A 405 -32.78 -14.01 8.71
N PRO A 406 -32.26 -14.51 9.84
CA PRO A 406 -32.84 -14.23 11.16
C PRO A 406 -32.98 -12.73 11.48
N TYR A 407 -32.14 -11.87 10.88
CA TYR A 407 -32.14 -10.40 11.09
C TYR A 407 -32.95 -9.65 10.04
N GLY A 408 -33.70 -10.37 9.20
CA GLY A 408 -34.55 -9.78 8.17
C GLY A 408 -34.05 -9.99 6.74
N PRO A 409 -34.64 -9.26 5.78
CA PRO A 409 -34.35 -9.46 4.37
C PRO A 409 -33.06 -8.73 3.94
N PHE A 410 -32.19 -9.45 3.24
CA PHE A 410 -31.01 -8.90 2.59
C PHE A 410 -31.09 -9.09 1.08
N HIS A 411 -30.58 -8.14 0.30
CA HIS A 411 -30.27 -8.39 -1.12
C HIS A 411 -28.97 -9.16 -1.21
N ALA A 412 -29.06 -10.44 -1.56
CA ALA A 412 -27.92 -11.34 -1.66
C ALA A 412 -27.44 -11.44 -3.11
N VAL A 413 -26.14 -11.25 -3.31
CA VAL A 413 -25.47 -11.36 -4.60
C VAL A 413 -24.35 -12.37 -4.50
N ILE A 414 -24.31 -13.34 -5.41
CA ILE A 414 -23.22 -14.31 -5.48
C ILE A 414 -22.28 -13.97 -6.64
N TYR A 415 -20.99 -13.91 -6.33
CA TYR A 415 -19.91 -13.64 -7.25
C TYR A 415 -19.05 -14.89 -7.45
N ARG A 416 -18.45 -15.00 -8.63
CA ARG A 416 -17.42 -15.99 -8.95
C ARG A 416 -16.10 -15.29 -9.19
N ASP A 417 -15.06 -15.73 -8.50
CA ASP A 417 -13.68 -15.36 -8.81
C ASP A 417 -13.26 -16.04 -10.13
N LYS A 418 -12.86 -15.23 -11.12
CA LYS A 418 -12.45 -15.70 -12.45
C LYS A 418 -11.09 -16.43 -12.43
N SER A 419 -10.28 -16.23 -11.40
CA SER A 419 -8.95 -16.80 -11.28
C SER A 419 -8.97 -18.28 -10.85
N ASN A 420 -9.81 -18.61 -9.87
CA ASN A 420 -9.86 -19.93 -9.23
C ASN A 420 -11.27 -20.55 -9.21
N GLY A 421 -12.32 -19.80 -9.55
CA GLY A 421 -13.71 -20.24 -9.56
C GLY A 421 -14.42 -20.17 -8.20
N ALA A 422 -13.79 -19.64 -7.16
CA ALA A 422 -14.34 -19.56 -5.80
C ALA A 422 -15.61 -18.68 -5.76
N PRO A 423 -16.63 -19.09 -4.99
CA PRO A 423 -17.83 -18.30 -4.76
C PRO A 423 -17.63 -17.31 -3.60
N HIS A 424 -18.07 -16.08 -3.79
CA HIS A 424 -18.20 -15.06 -2.74
C HIS A 424 -19.66 -14.62 -2.68
N ILE A 425 -20.15 -14.25 -1.49
CA ILE A 425 -21.53 -13.78 -1.32
C ILE A 425 -21.50 -12.41 -0.66
N ALA A 426 -22.15 -11.42 -1.26
CA ALA A 426 -22.44 -10.15 -0.60
C ALA A 426 -23.90 -10.13 -0.14
N LEU A 427 -24.15 -9.74 1.11
CA LEU A 427 -25.48 -9.48 1.63
C LEU A 427 -25.60 -7.98 1.90
N VAL A 428 -26.57 -7.35 1.24
CA VAL A 428 -26.77 -5.90 1.26
C VAL A 428 -28.07 -5.57 1.99
N HIS A 429 -27.98 -4.72 3.01
CA HIS A 429 -29.11 -4.06 3.65
C HIS A 429 -29.20 -2.61 3.15
N GLY A 430 -30.40 -2.15 2.81
CA GLY A 430 -30.59 -0.82 2.19
C GLY A 430 -30.16 -0.75 0.72
N THR A 431 -29.76 0.44 0.27
CA THR A 431 -29.27 0.68 -1.10
C THR A 431 -28.01 1.53 -1.04
N PRO A 432 -26.82 0.93 -1.25
CA PRO A 432 -25.58 1.67 -1.25
C PRO A 432 -25.59 2.76 -2.32
N GLN A 433 -25.08 3.94 -1.96
CA GLN A 433 -24.95 5.06 -2.87
C GLN A 433 -23.53 5.61 -2.76
N PRO A 434 -22.86 5.96 -3.87
CA PRO A 434 -21.49 6.48 -3.84
C PRO A 434 -21.33 7.77 -3.02
N ALA A 435 -22.43 8.51 -2.78
CA ALA A 435 -22.45 9.74 -2.00
C ALA A 435 -22.51 9.52 -0.48
N CYS A 436 -22.90 8.33 -0.02
CA CYS A 436 -23.15 8.02 1.38
C CYS A 436 -22.16 6.96 1.88
N THR A 437 -21.71 7.07 3.12
CA THR A 437 -20.92 6.03 3.76
C THR A 437 -21.79 4.79 3.98
N THR A 438 -21.24 3.62 3.64
CA THR A 438 -21.89 2.32 3.81
C THR A 438 -21.14 1.56 4.88
N LEU A 439 -21.84 1.03 5.88
CA LEU A 439 -21.22 0.15 6.87
C LEU A 439 -20.81 -1.15 6.18
N VAL A 440 -19.53 -1.54 6.28
CA VAL A 440 -19.00 -2.69 5.53
C VAL A 440 -18.29 -3.65 6.47
N ARG A 441 -18.59 -4.94 6.32
CA ARG A 441 -17.80 -6.03 6.90
C ARG A 441 -17.33 -6.98 5.80
N VAL A 442 -16.03 -7.23 5.71
CA VAL A 442 -15.49 -8.37 4.96
C VAL A 442 -15.27 -9.50 5.97
N HIS A 443 -15.93 -10.63 5.77
CA HIS A 443 -15.89 -11.78 6.66
C HIS A 443 -15.09 -12.91 6.00
N GLU A 444 -13.91 -13.17 6.54
CA GLU A 444 -12.99 -14.21 6.10
C GLU A 444 -12.20 -14.76 7.30
N PRO A 445 -11.85 -16.07 7.32
CA PRO A 445 -12.43 -17.13 6.48
C PRO A 445 -13.93 -17.33 6.72
N MET A 446 -14.67 -17.84 5.74
CA MET A 446 -16.08 -18.22 5.92
C MET A 446 -16.20 -19.73 6.03
N SER A 447 -16.88 -20.19 7.08
CA SER A 447 -17.19 -21.58 7.34
C SER A 447 -18.68 -21.80 7.57
N VAL A 448 -19.09 -23.08 7.51
CA VAL A 448 -20.41 -23.48 7.98
C VAL A 448 -20.54 -23.30 9.50
N LEU A 449 -19.43 -23.27 10.23
CA LEU A 449 -19.43 -23.07 11.68
C LEU A 449 -19.92 -21.66 12.05
N ASP A 450 -19.60 -20.64 11.26
CA ASP A 450 -20.06 -19.26 11.47
C ASP A 450 -21.58 -19.10 11.37
N LEU A 451 -22.27 -20.07 10.76
CA LEU A 451 -23.73 -20.10 10.67
C LEU A 451 -24.37 -20.78 11.89
N LEU A 452 -23.61 -21.58 12.64
CA LEU A 452 -24.10 -22.43 13.72
C LEU A 452 -23.68 -21.93 15.09
N GLU A 453 -22.47 -21.38 15.22
CA GLU A 453 -21.88 -20.92 16.46
C GLU A 453 -22.08 -19.41 16.61
N THR A 454 -22.72 -19.02 17.71
CA THR A 454 -22.95 -17.60 18.06
C THR A 454 -21.89 -17.04 19.00
N ASP A 455 -21.09 -17.91 19.62
CA ASP A 455 -20.00 -17.58 20.54
C ASP A 455 -18.74 -18.31 20.04
N THR A 456 -17.97 -17.65 19.18
CA THR A 456 -16.77 -18.24 18.56
C THR A 456 -15.55 -17.38 18.76
N ALA A 457 -14.48 -17.99 19.25
CA ALA A 457 -13.18 -17.35 19.36
C ALA A 457 -12.43 -17.25 18.02
N MET A 458 -12.99 -17.72 16.88
CA MET A 458 -12.28 -17.72 15.60
C MET A 458 -12.28 -16.36 14.87
N HIS A 459 -13.25 -15.49 15.15
CA HIS A 459 -13.35 -14.15 14.57
C HIS A 459 -13.40 -13.08 15.66
N SER A 460 -12.93 -11.86 15.34
CA SER A 460 -13.10 -10.72 16.25
C SER A 460 -14.55 -10.30 16.41
N TRP A 461 -15.37 -10.55 15.38
CA TRP A 461 -16.81 -10.34 15.37
C TRP A 461 -17.44 -11.57 14.74
N THR A 462 -18.46 -12.14 15.39
CA THR A 462 -19.21 -13.27 14.84
C THR A 462 -20.02 -12.82 13.62
N LEU A 463 -20.36 -13.77 12.75
CA LEU A 463 -21.24 -13.48 11.61
C LEU A 463 -22.63 -12.99 12.07
N HIS A 464 -23.11 -13.50 13.21
CA HIS A 464 -24.39 -13.13 13.82
C HIS A 464 -24.42 -11.64 14.18
N SER A 465 -23.46 -11.19 14.99
CA SER A 465 -23.36 -9.79 15.45
C SER A 465 -23.16 -8.84 14.27
N ALA A 466 -22.33 -9.22 13.29
CA ALA A 466 -22.12 -8.40 12.09
C ALA A 466 -23.40 -8.26 11.24
N LEU A 467 -24.20 -9.32 11.10
CA LEU A 467 -25.46 -9.27 10.36
C LEU A 467 -26.52 -8.45 11.09
N GLN A 468 -26.58 -8.56 12.41
CA GLN A 468 -27.48 -7.78 13.26
C GLN A 468 -27.17 -6.28 13.14
N GLU A 469 -25.89 -5.91 13.26
CA GLU A 469 -25.46 -4.51 13.16
C GLU A 469 -25.69 -3.93 11.76
N ILE A 470 -25.49 -4.72 10.71
CA ILE A 470 -25.80 -4.26 9.35
C ILE A 470 -27.32 -4.10 9.16
N ALA A 471 -28.14 -4.97 9.75
CA ALA A 471 -29.59 -4.86 9.68
C ALA A 471 -30.13 -3.66 10.48
N SER A 472 -29.47 -3.25 11.57
CA SER A 472 -29.83 -2.04 12.34
C SER A 472 -29.39 -0.74 11.62
N SER A 473 -28.37 -0.81 10.76
CA SER A 473 -27.88 0.33 9.98
C SER A 473 -28.84 0.75 8.85
N GLU A 474 -28.81 2.04 8.47
CA GLU A 474 -29.57 2.54 7.31
C GLU A 474 -29.15 1.86 5.99
N CYS A 475 -27.86 1.55 5.86
CA CYS A 475 -27.29 0.88 4.70
C CYS A 475 -25.98 0.19 5.07
N GLY A 476 -25.86 -1.10 4.74
CA GLY A 476 -24.64 -1.85 4.99
C GLY A 476 -24.47 -3.08 4.10
N VAL A 477 -23.23 -3.54 4.02
CA VAL A 477 -22.83 -4.68 3.18
C VAL A 477 -21.93 -5.60 3.98
N ILE A 478 -22.27 -6.89 4.04
CA ILE A 478 -21.33 -7.93 4.46
C ILE A 478 -20.89 -8.76 3.26
N VAL A 479 -19.59 -8.88 3.08
CA VAL A 479 -18.97 -9.70 2.04
C VAL A 479 -18.41 -10.96 2.68
N LEU A 480 -19.03 -12.10 2.38
CA LEU A 480 -18.58 -13.42 2.77
C LEU A 480 -17.58 -13.93 1.73
N MET A 481 -16.33 -14.10 2.14
CA MET A 481 -15.24 -14.50 1.25
C MET A 481 -15.06 -16.01 1.24
N ASN A 482 -14.76 -16.57 0.07
CA ASN A 482 -14.39 -17.97 -0.09
C ASN A 482 -15.42 -18.95 0.49
N CYS A 483 -16.70 -18.81 0.11
CA CYS A 483 -17.82 -19.61 0.63
C CYS A 483 -17.80 -21.10 0.22
N SER A 484 -16.67 -21.60 -0.27
CA SER A 484 -16.42 -23.01 -0.55
C SER A 484 -14.97 -23.37 -0.21
N ASP A 485 -14.58 -23.18 1.04
CA ASP A 485 -13.25 -23.52 1.50
C ASP A 485 -12.97 -25.04 1.40
N SER A 486 -11.70 -25.42 1.56
CA SER A 486 -11.26 -26.82 1.50
C SER A 486 -11.89 -27.68 2.60
N LYS A 487 -12.11 -28.97 2.33
CA LYS A 487 -12.65 -29.92 3.32
C LYS A 487 -11.73 -30.00 4.55
N GLU A 488 -10.44 -29.88 4.31
CA GLU A 488 -9.37 -29.87 5.29
C GLU A 488 -9.50 -28.69 6.26
N TYR A 489 -9.83 -27.49 5.74
CA TYR A 489 -10.05 -26.32 6.58
C TYR A 489 -11.19 -26.53 7.59
N LEU A 490 -12.29 -27.16 7.18
CA LEU A 490 -13.39 -27.46 8.11
C LEU A 490 -12.95 -28.39 9.25
N PHE A 491 -12.14 -29.41 8.96
CA PHE A 491 -11.59 -30.28 10.01
C PHE A 491 -10.64 -29.51 10.94
N ASP A 492 -9.77 -28.68 10.38
CA ASP A 492 -8.81 -27.89 11.15
C ASP A 492 -9.51 -26.87 12.06
N ALA A 493 -10.51 -26.15 11.53
CA ALA A 493 -11.31 -25.18 12.27
C ALA A 493 -12.08 -25.84 13.42
N PHE A 494 -12.70 -27.00 13.16
CA PHE A 494 -13.43 -27.74 14.19
C PHE A 494 -12.51 -28.25 15.31
N GLU A 495 -11.30 -28.71 14.98
CA GLU A 495 -10.31 -29.13 15.99
C GLU A 495 -9.76 -27.96 16.81
N ALA A 496 -9.74 -26.75 16.24
CA ALA A 496 -9.19 -25.56 16.87
C ALA A 496 -10.09 -24.97 17.96
N TYR A 497 -11.38 -25.34 18.01
CA TYR A 497 -12.36 -24.82 18.96
C TYR A 497 -11.89 -24.84 20.43
N ASN A 498 -11.26 -25.93 20.87
CA ASN A 498 -10.74 -26.08 22.24
C ASN A 498 -9.22 -25.87 22.34
N GLN A 499 -8.58 -25.32 21.30
CA GLN A 499 -7.12 -25.18 21.21
C GLN A 499 -6.75 -23.76 20.81
N PRO A 500 -6.62 -22.82 21.77
CA PRO A 500 -6.33 -21.42 21.49
C PRO A 500 -5.10 -21.21 20.62
N GLU A 501 -4.05 -22.01 20.82
CA GLU A 501 -2.83 -21.97 19.99
C GLU A 501 -3.08 -22.38 18.54
N LYS A 502 -3.93 -23.39 18.31
CA LYS A 502 -4.28 -23.87 16.97
C LYS A 502 -5.25 -22.90 16.27
N ALA A 503 -6.18 -22.30 17.02
CA ALA A 503 -7.06 -21.24 16.55
C ALA A 503 -6.26 -19.99 16.14
N ALA A 504 -5.27 -19.58 16.94
CA ALA A 504 -4.34 -18.51 16.58
C ALA A 504 -3.56 -18.85 15.29
N GLN A 505 -3.04 -20.06 15.13
CA GLN A 505 -2.34 -20.48 13.91
C GLN A 505 -3.25 -20.47 12.65
N LEU A 506 -4.54 -20.80 12.80
CA LEU A 506 -5.52 -20.71 11.71
C LEU A 506 -5.93 -19.28 11.39
N LYS A 507 -6.08 -18.41 12.40
CA LYS A 507 -6.26 -16.95 12.23
C LYS A 507 -5.07 -16.30 11.54
N HIS A 508 -3.85 -16.78 11.85
CA HIS A 508 -2.59 -16.29 11.31
C HIS A 508 -2.12 -17.03 10.05
N ARG A 509 -3.00 -17.78 9.37
CA ARG A 509 -2.72 -18.07 7.95
C ARG A 509 -2.51 -16.71 7.29
N PRO A 510 -1.39 -16.48 6.57
CA PRO A 510 -1.13 -15.18 5.97
C PRO A 510 -2.36 -14.81 5.17
N ALA A 511 -3.00 -13.70 5.56
CA ALA A 511 -4.10 -13.13 4.81
C ALA A 511 -3.60 -13.03 3.38
N ASP A 512 -4.22 -13.79 2.48
CA ASP A 512 -3.82 -13.74 1.09
C ASP A 512 -4.18 -12.31 0.67
N PHE A 513 -3.19 -11.47 0.34
CA PHE A 513 -3.43 -10.09 -0.12
C PHE A 513 -4.45 -10.04 -1.29
N LYS A 514 -4.72 -11.20 -1.91
CA LYS A 514 -5.84 -11.53 -2.81
C LYS A 514 -7.23 -11.15 -2.29
N THR A 515 -7.54 -11.35 -1.01
CA THR A 515 -8.91 -11.19 -0.49
C THR A 515 -9.31 -9.72 -0.42
N TYR A 516 -8.41 -8.83 -0.01
CA TYR A 516 -8.68 -7.39 0.03
C TYR A 516 -8.99 -6.82 -1.35
N GLY A 517 -8.28 -7.27 -2.40
CA GLY A 517 -8.54 -6.86 -3.78
C GLY A 517 -9.88 -7.34 -4.34
N ILE A 518 -10.32 -8.55 -3.98
CA ILE A 518 -11.62 -9.09 -4.40
C ILE A 518 -12.77 -8.43 -3.62
N GLY A 519 -12.64 -8.30 -2.29
CA GLY A 519 -13.63 -7.62 -1.45
C GLY A 519 -13.87 -6.18 -1.91
N ALA A 520 -12.79 -5.44 -2.19
CA ALA A 520 -12.89 -4.09 -2.73
C ALA A 520 -13.60 -4.03 -4.10
N GLN A 521 -13.36 -5.01 -4.98
CA GLN A 521 -14.06 -5.08 -6.27
C GLN A 521 -15.55 -5.41 -6.11
N ILE A 522 -15.91 -6.27 -5.16
CA ILE A 522 -17.32 -6.58 -4.84
C ILE A 522 -18.02 -5.32 -4.33
N LEU A 523 -17.41 -4.60 -3.39
CA LEU A 523 -17.98 -3.36 -2.86
C LEU A 523 -18.14 -2.28 -3.94
N ARG A 524 -17.17 -2.19 -4.86
CA ARG A 524 -17.26 -1.30 -6.03
C ARG A 524 -18.39 -1.68 -6.99
N ASP A 525 -18.60 -2.98 -7.26
CA ASP A 525 -19.74 -3.45 -8.08
C ASP A 525 -21.10 -3.14 -7.43
N LEU A 526 -21.12 -3.05 -6.10
CA LEU A 526 -22.31 -2.71 -5.32
C LEU A 526 -22.50 -1.19 -5.12
N ASP A 527 -21.65 -0.35 -5.70
CA ASP A 527 -21.63 1.11 -5.49
C ASP A 527 -21.48 1.51 -4.01
N ALA A 528 -20.90 0.63 -3.18
CA ALA A 528 -20.69 0.86 -1.76
C ALA A 528 -19.41 1.69 -1.54
N LYS A 529 -19.59 2.91 -1.02
CA LYS A 529 -18.48 3.70 -0.48
C LYS A 529 -18.24 3.25 0.95
N ILE A 530 -17.07 2.65 1.21
CA ILE A 530 -16.69 2.19 2.54
C ILE A 530 -16.79 3.38 3.51
N MET A 531 -17.48 3.18 4.64
CA MET A 531 -17.28 4.02 5.81
C MET A 531 -15.82 3.84 6.25
N GLU A 532 -14.95 4.79 5.88
CA GLU A 532 -13.73 4.97 6.67
C GLU A 532 -14.24 5.23 8.08
N ILE A 533 -13.95 4.33 9.02
CA ILE A 533 -14.21 4.56 10.44
C ILE A 533 -13.68 5.97 10.69
N ASP A 534 -14.56 6.88 11.10
CA ASP A 534 -14.19 8.25 11.42
C ASP A 534 -12.91 8.18 12.23
N GLN A 535 -11.89 8.93 11.79
CA GLN A 535 -10.60 9.03 12.49
C GLN A 535 -10.88 9.05 13.99
N TYR A 536 -10.50 7.98 14.70
CA TYR A 536 -10.45 8.00 16.15
C TYR A 536 -9.68 9.28 16.49
N GLN A 537 -10.38 10.27 17.05
CA GLN A 537 -9.69 11.45 17.52
C GLN A 537 -8.94 11.00 18.76
N PRO A 538 -7.61 11.17 18.81
CA PRO A 538 -6.82 10.69 19.93
C PRO A 538 -7.35 11.32 21.21
N ASP A 539 -7.93 10.50 22.09
CA ASP A 539 -8.33 10.93 23.42
C ASP A 539 -7.09 10.97 24.31
N LEU A 540 -6.65 12.19 24.60
CA LEU A 540 -5.45 12.46 25.39
C LEU A 540 -5.79 12.96 26.80
N ASP A 541 -7.03 12.75 27.28
CA ASP A 541 -7.38 13.04 28.67
C ASP A 541 -6.82 11.96 29.62
N GLY A 542 -5.93 12.36 30.51
CA GLY A 542 -5.30 11.49 31.50
C GLY A 542 -5.87 11.60 32.91
N SER A 543 -6.95 12.37 33.12
CA SER A 543 -7.42 12.78 34.46
C SER A 543 -7.75 11.62 35.42
N ASP A 544 -8.14 10.47 34.89
CA ASP A 544 -8.55 9.28 35.67
C ASP A 544 -7.61 8.07 35.48
N LEU A 545 -6.44 8.25 34.84
CA LEU A 545 -5.53 7.15 34.51
C LEU A 545 -4.44 6.93 35.57
N ALA A 546 -4.09 5.67 35.80
CA ALA A 546 -2.94 5.20 36.55
C ALA A 546 -1.86 4.64 35.60
N ILE A 547 -0.65 5.21 35.67
CA ILE A 547 0.43 4.92 34.72
C ILE A 547 1.65 4.36 35.44
N GLY A 548 2.11 3.18 35.00
CA GLY A 548 3.34 2.57 35.51
C GLY A 548 4.52 2.79 34.56
N ILE A 549 5.63 3.34 35.03
CA ILE A 549 6.83 3.59 34.23
C ILE A 549 7.97 2.69 34.71
N VAL A 550 8.61 1.98 33.77
CA VAL A 550 9.83 1.20 34.01
C VAL A 550 10.98 1.79 33.21
N GLN A 551 11.95 2.38 33.90
CA GLN A 551 13.10 3.02 33.29
C GLN A 551 14.39 2.20 33.48
N SER A 552 15.15 1.93 32.42
CA SER A 552 16.51 1.38 32.56
C SER A 552 17.52 2.45 32.97
N ARG A 553 18.46 2.08 33.85
CA ARG A 553 19.55 2.98 34.31
C ARG A 553 20.77 3.02 33.38
N PHE A 554 20.92 2.04 32.50
CA PHE A 554 21.97 2.08 31.49
C PHE A 554 21.71 3.22 30.51
N ASN A 555 22.74 4.00 30.15
CA ASN A 555 22.61 5.30 29.47
C ASN A 555 21.80 6.33 30.28
N GLU A 556 22.14 6.48 31.57
CA GLU A 556 21.42 7.26 32.59
C GLU A 556 21.04 8.68 32.16
N ALA A 557 21.94 9.43 31.50
CA ALA A 557 21.62 10.79 31.06
C ALA A 557 20.45 10.83 30.05
N VAL A 558 20.41 9.89 29.13
CA VAL A 558 19.34 9.74 28.14
C VAL A 558 18.07 9.20 28.80
N GLY A 559 18.22 8.18 29.66
CA GLY A 559 17.10 7.59 30.40
C GLY A 559 16.39 8.59 31.31
N ASN A 560 17.13 9.43 32.03
CA ASN A 560 16.56 10.45 32.90
C ASN A 560 15.85 11.53 32.09
N SER A 561 16.44 11.98 30.97
CA SER A 561 15.76 12.97 30.12
C SER A 561 14.50 12.41 29.45
N LEU A 562 14.46 11.12 29.11
CA LEU A 562 13.25 10.43 28.63
C LEU A 562 12.18 10.44 29.73
N ALA A 563 12.55 10.06 30.95
CA ALA A 563 11.64 10.00 32.09
C ALA A 563 11.10 11.38 32.48
N ASP A 564 11.97 12.39 32.59
CA ASP A 564 11.58 13.76 32.91
C ASP A 564 10.59 14.30 31.87
N ALA A 565 10.89 14.16 30.57
CA ALA A 565 10.02 14.61 29.49
C ALA A 565 8.69 13.84 29.43
N CYS A 566 8.71 12.55 29.76
CA CYS A 566 7.50 11.72 29.87
C CYS A 566 6.63 12.18 31.03
N LEU A 567 7.20 12.41 32.21
CA LEU A 567 6.47 12.86 33.40
C LEU A 567 5.88 14.26 33.21
N GLU A 568 6.64 15.20 32.64
CA GLU A 568 6.17 16.54 32.30
C GLU A 568 4.97 16.50 31.33
N GLU A 569 4.99 15.59 30.35
CA GLU A 569 3.88 15.45 29.40
C GLU A 569 2.68 14.75 30.03
N LEU A 570 2.86 13.72 30.86
CA LEU A 570 1.76 13.08 31.60
C LEU A 570 1.00 14.10 32.48
N GLU A 571 1.73 14.98 33.18
CA GLU A 571 1.13 16.07 33.95
C GLU A 571 0.36 17.05 33.03
N ARG A 572 0.89 17.34 31.83
CA ARG A 572 0.21 18.19 30.83
C ARG A 572 -1.07 17.56 30.29
N LEU A 573 -1.11 16.23 30.19
CA LEU A 573 -2.27 15.45 29.75
C LEU A 573 -3.30 15.23 30.87
N GLY A 574 -3.00 15.64 32.11
CA GLY A 574 -3.94 15.60 33.23
C GLY A 574 -3.75 14.43 34.19
N VAL A 575 -2.75 13.57 33.99
CA VAL A 575 -2.49 12.43 34.90
C VAL A 575 -1.98 12.95 36.26
N ASP A 576 -2.66 12.61 37.35
CA ASP A 576 -2.21 12.99 38.70
C ASP A 576 -0.88 12.30 39.03
N SER A 577 0.08 13.09 39.53
CA SER A 577 1.38 12.60 40.00
C SER A 577 1.28 11.47 41.04
N GLU A 578 0.19 11.41 41.84
CA GLU A 578 -0.04 10.31 42.80
C GLU A 578 -0.40 8.98 42.12
N ASN A 579 -0.90 9.04 40.87
CA ASN A 579 -1.29 7.88 40.06
C ASN A 579 -0.17 7.42 39.12
N VAL A 580 1.02 8.01 39.20
CA VAL A 580 2.19 7.61 38.41
C VAL A 580 3.20 6.87 39.29
N LEU A 581 3.49 5.61 38.97
CA LEU A 581 4.56 4.85 39.60
C LEU A 581 5.74 4.70 38.66
N CYS A 582 6.84 5.42 38.91
CA CYS A 582 8.09 5.24 38.17
C CYS A 582 9.09 4.38 38.97
N ILE A 583 9.52 3.26 38.38
CA ILE A 583 10.55 2.37 38.93
C ILE A 583 11.72 2.22 37.97
N THR A 584 12.90 1.90 38.51
CA THR A 584 14.13 1.75 37.72
C THR A 584 14.67 0.33 37.73
N VAL A 585 15.23 -0.11 36.59
CA VAL A 585 15.89 -1.42 36.41
C VAL A 585 17.34 -1.24 35.95
N PRO A 586 18.23 -2.26 36.10
CA PRO A 586 19.63 -2.14 35.69
C PRO A 586 19.84 -1.80 34.20
N GLY A 587 19.19 -2.53 33.29
CA GLY A 587 19.31 -2.32 31.84
C GLY A 587 18.03 -2.67 31.08
N ALA A 588 18.05 -2.50 29.75
CA ALA A 588 16.88 -2.70 28.89
C ALA A 588 16.35 -4.16 28.88
N LEU A 589 17.23 -5.14 29.13
CA LEU A 589 16.82 -6.56 29.21
C LEU A 589 15.98 -6.88 30.44
N GLU A 590 16.08 -6.08 31.51
CA GLU A 590 15.28 -6.28 32.73
C GLU A 590 13.93 -5.55 32.69
N ILE A 591 13.70 -4.67 31.70
CA ILE A 591 12.45 -3.93 31.55
C ILE A 591 11.24 -4.88 31.45
N PRO A 592 11.24 -5.91 30.57
CA PRO A 592 10.10 -6.83 30.46
C PRO A 592 9.71 -7.50 31.79
N PHE A 593 10.69 -7.92 32.58
CA PHE A 593 10.41 -8.57 33.88
C PHE A 593 9.72 -7.60 34.86
N ALA A 594 10.18 -6.35 34.92
CA ALA A 594 9.56 -5.36 35.80
C ALA A 594 8.17 -4.95 35.31
N LEU A 595 7.96 -4.79 34.00
CA LEU A 595 6.65 -4.54 33.40
C LEU A 595 5.67 -5.67 33.72
N GLN A 596 6.11 -6.93 33.58
CA GLN A 596 5.29 -8.09 33.93
C GLN A 596 4.84 -8.02 35.39
N LYS A 597 5.72 -7.59 36.30
CA LYS A 597 5.36 -7.44 37.72
C LYS A 597 4.36 -6.31 37.95
N LEU A 598 4.46 -5.20 37.22
CA LEU A 598 3.47 -4.12 37.31
C LEU A 598 2.12 -4.54 36.71
N ALA A 599 2.13 -5.20 35.55
CA ALA A 599 0.92 -5.70 34.90
C ALA A 599 0.16 -6.71 35.79
N MET A 600 0.88 -7.61 36.48
CA MET A 600 0.28 -8.55 37.44
C MET A 600 -0.40 -7.88 38.65
N CYS A 601 -0.08 -6.62 38.96
CA CYS A 601 -0.70 -5.91 40.08
C CYS A 601 -2.10 -5.37 39.74
N ALA A 602 -2.51 -5.33 38.46
CA ALA A 602 -3.80 -4.82 37.98
C ALA A 602 -4.17 -3.43 38.53
N GLN A 603 -3.18 -2.53 38.61
CA GLN A 603 -3.31 -1.19 39.19
C GLN A 603 -3.05 -0.06 38.17
N PHE A 604 -2.75 -0.40 36.91
CA PHE A 604 -2.32 0.56 35.91
C PHE A 604 -3.12 0.36 34.63
N ASP A 605 -3.63 1.44 34.07
CA ASP A 605 -4.38 1.47 32.81
C ASP A 605 -3.44 1.44 31.60
N ALA A 606 -2.20 1.91 31.77
CA ALA A 606 -1.12 1.69 30.83
C ALA A 606 0.26 1.65 31.51
N LEU A 607 1.22 1.03 30.82
CA LEU A 607 2.61 1.01 31.22
C LEU A 607 3.52 1.68 30.20
N ILE A 608 4.68 2.16 30.65
CA ILE A 608 5.67 2.82 29.82
C ILE A 608 7.05 2.20 30.05
N ALA A 609 7.70 1.79 28.97
CA ALA A 609 9.06 1.27 28.98
C ALA A 609 10.03 2.36 28.53
N LEU A 610 10.93 2.84 29.39
CA LEU A 610 11.91 3.88 29.03
C LEU A 610 13.34 3.37 29.13
N GLY A 611 14.17 3.70 28.14
CA GLY A 611 15.58 3.32 28.17
C GLY A 611 16.33 3.71 26.92
N ALA A 612 17.61 3.39 26.89
CA ALA A 612 18.44 3.58 25.70
C ALA A 612 19.44 2.43 25.54
N VAL A 613 19.54 1.95 24.31
CA VAL A 613 20.52 0.98 23.82
C VAL A 613 21.27 1.66 22.69
N VAL A 614 22.53 2.04 22.95
CA VAL A 614 23.40 2.68 21.96
C VAL A 614 24.39 1.65 21.43
N ARG A 615 24.62 1.64 20.12
CA ARG A 615 25.52 0.68 19.47
C ARG A 615 26.95 0.80 20.01
N GLY A 616 27.45 -0.31 20.52
CA GLY A 616 28.87 -0.47 20.88
C GLY A 616 29.65 -1.25 19.81
N GLU A 617 30.90 -1.58 20.12
CA GLU A 617 31.81 -2.32 19.22
C GLU A 617 31.48 -3.82 19.06
N THR A 618 30.40 -4.31 19.67
CA THR A 618 30.04 -5.73 19.69
C THR A 618 28.60 -5.96 19.26
N TYR A 619 28.30 -7.20 18.84
CA TYR A 619 26.96 -7.67 18.49
C TYR A 619 25.95 -7.66 19.67
N HIS A 620 26.37 -7.21 20.85
CA HIS A 620 25.51 -7.13 22.01
C HIS A 620 24.37 -6.12 21.81
N PHE A 621 24.57 -5.11 20.97
CA PHE A 621 23.53 -4.15 20.60
C PHE A 621 22.29 -4.83 20.01
N GLU A 622 22.47 -5.71 19.03
CA GLU A 622 21.39 -6.42 18.34
C GLU A 622 20.65 -7.35 19.29
N ILE A 623 21.36 -7.98 20.23
CA ILE A 623 20.75 -8.86 21.22
C ILE A 623 19.88 -8.04 22.18
N VAL A 624 20.43 -6.97 22.76
CA VAL A 624 19.71 -6.17 23.78
C VAL A 624 18.52 -5.43 23.17
N SER A 625 18.69 -4.80 22.01
CA SER A 625 17.62 -4.06 21.32
C SER A 625 16.45 -4.97 20.91
N ASN A 626 16.75 -6.11 20.27
CA ASN A 626 15.71 -7.02 19.80
C ASN A 626 15.01 -7.73 20.97
N GLN A 627 15.77 -8.26 21.94
CA GLN A 627 15.16 -9.04 23.02
C GLN A 627 14.37 -8.19 24.02
N SER A 628 14.79 -6.94 24.27
CA SER A 628 14.00 -6.03 25.11
C SER A 628 12.67 -5.66 24.43
N SER A 629 12.68 -5.33 23.14
CA SER A 629 11.46 -4.98 22.39
C SER A 629 10.48 -6.14 22.29
N VAL A 630 10.96 -7.34 21.96
CA VAL A 630 10.13 -8.56 21.94
C VAL A 630 9.53 -8.86 23.30
N GLY A 631 10.33 -8.75 24.37
CA GLY A 631 9.86 -9.00 25.73
C GLY A 631 8.79 -8.00 26.18
N ILE A 632 8.95 -6.70 25.86
CA ILE A 632 7.95 -5.67 26.16
C ILE A 632 6.62 -6.00 25.47
N GLN A 633 6.67 -6.32 24.18
CA GLN A 633 5.47 -6.67 23.40
C GLN A 633 4.79 -7.94 23.94
N GLN A 634 5.57 -8.95 24.32
CA GLN A 634 5.03 -10.18 24.90
C GLN A 634 4.27 -9.91 26.20
N VAL A 635 4.79 -9.04 27.07
CA VAL A 635 4.10 -8.67 28.31
C VAL A 635 2.80 -7.93 28.02
N ALA A 636 2.80 -6.99 27.06
CA ALA A 636 1.59 -6.26 26.69
C ALA A 636 0.46 -7.22 26.25
N LEU A 637 0.80 -8.21 25.41
CA LEU A 637 -0.16 -9.18 24.90
C LEU A 637 -0.57 -10.25 25.94
N GLU A 638 0.34 -10.67 26.81
CA GLU A 638 0.08 -11.72 27.80
C GLU A 638 -0.80 -11.23 28.95
N PHE A 639 -0.67 -9.96 29.34
CA PHE A 639 -1.38 -9.38 30.48
C PHE A 639 -2.50 -8.42 30.10
N ASP A 640 -2.70 -8.20 28.80
CA ASP A 640 -3.73 -7.31 28.26
C ASP A 640 -3.68 -5.90 28.86
N VAL A 641 -2.47 -5.34 28.90
CA VAL A 641 -2.23 -3.97 29.37
C VAL A 641 -1.43 -3.25 28.28
N PRO A 642 -1.88 -2.07 27.80
CA PRO A 642 -1.13 -1.33 26.79
C PRO A 642 0.23 -0.88 27.34
N ILE A 643 1.30 -1.12 26.57
CA ILE A 643 2.66 -0.73 26.94
C ILE A 643 3.29 0.16 25.86
N ALA A 644 3.57 1.41 26.20
CA ALA A 644 4.30 2.34 25.34
C ALA A 644 5.81 2.05 25.38
N ASN A 645 6.40 1.63 24.24
CA ASN A 645 7.82 1.29 24.15
C ASN A 645 8.70 2.49 23.76
N GLY A 646 9.32 3.10 24.77
CA GLY A 646 10.27 4.21 24.68
C GLY A 646 11.74 3.82 24.78
N VAL A 647 12.11 2.55 24.59
CA VAL A 647 13.52 2.14 24.55
C VAL A 647 14.16 2.64 23.25
N LEU A 648 15.01 3.65 23.34
CA LEU A 648 15.75 4.19 22.19
C LEU A 648 16.84 3.22 21.72
N THR A 649 16.77 2.76 20.48
CA THR A 649 17.83 1.98 19.83
C THR A 649 18.54 2.86 18.81
N THR A 650 19.79 3.24 19.09
CA THR A 650 20.51 4.23 18.27
C THR A 650 21.95 3.79 17.99
N ASP A 651 22.52 4.24 16.87
CA ASP A 651 23.88 3.90 16.50
C ASP A 651 24.92 4.78 17.22
N THR A 652 24.51 5.98 17.66
CA THR A 652 25.40 6.94 18.34
C THR A 652 24.71 7.63 19.52
N ASP A 653 25.51 8.08 20.49
CA ASP A 653 25.02 8.86 21.64
C ASP A 653 24.33 10.16 21.19
N GLU A 654 24.81 10.78 20.11
CA GLU A 654 24.26 12.01 19.54
C GLU A 654 22.82 11.81 19.04
N GLN A 655 22.53 10.66 18.41
CA GLN A 655 21.17 10.30 18.00
C GLN A 655 20.25 10.08 19.22
N ALA A 656 20.78 9.46 20.27
CA ALA A 656 20.02 9.24 21.50
C ALA A 656 19.65 10.58 22.16
N ILE A 657 20.61 11.50 22.27
CA ILE A 657 20.42 12.84 22.83
C ILE A 657 19.43 13.66 21.99
N ALA A 658 19.49 13.58 20.66
CA ALA A 658 18.60 14.34 19.78
C ALA A 658 17.12 13.88 19.88
N ARG A 659 16.87 12.64 20.32
CA ARG A 659 15.54 12.02 20.35
C ARG A 659 14.91 11.90 21.74
N MET A 660 15.71 11.94 22.80
CA MET A 660 15.27 11.60 24.17
C MET A 660 14.10 12.43 24.68
N THR A 661 14.06 13.74 24.38
CA THR A 661 12.98 14.60 24.89
C THR A 661 11.66 14.31 24.20
N GLU A 662 11.62 14.33 22.86
CA GLU A 662 10.36 14.13 22.14
C GLU A 662 9.86 12.70 22.28
N LYS A 663 10.77 11.71 22.25
CA LYS A 663 10.39 10.32 22.47
C LYS A 663 9.75 10.11 23.85
N GLY A 664 10.24 10.79 24.89
CA GLY A 664 9.65 10.74 26.23
C GLY A 664 8.21 11.27 26.24
N ARG A 665 7.97 12.42 25.61
CA ARG A 665 6.62 13.00 25.47
C ARG A 665 5.68 12.13 24.65
N ASP A 666 6.19 11.55 23.56
CA ASP A 666 5.41 10.65 22.72
C ASP A 666 4.97 9.41 23.49
N MET A 667 5.80 8.86 24.38
CA MET A 667 5.40 7.70 25.17
C MET A 667 4.30 8.03 26.19
N ALA A 668 4.29 9.25 26.74
CA ALA A 668 3.18 9.73 27.56
C ALA A 668 1.88 9.80 26.75
N ARG A 669 1.91 10.41 25.57
CA ARG A 669 0.75 10.51 24.67
C ARG A 669 0.23 9.14 24.26
N VAL A 670 1.12 8.25 23.82
CA VAL A 670 0.76 6.89 23.41
C VAL A 670 0.16 6.10 24.57
N ALA A 671 0.70 6.23 25.79
CA ALA A 671 0.17 5.52 26.95
C ALA A 671 -1.24 5.97 27.32
N VAL A 672 -1.49 7.29 27.36
CA VAL A 672 -2.81 7.86 27.65
C VAL A 672 -3.82 7.48 26.56
N GLU A 673 -3.45 7.66 25.30
CA GLU A 673 -4.32 7.34 24.16
C GLU A 673 -4.71 5.86 24.13
N MET A 674 -3.75 4.96 24.36
CA MET A 674 -4.00 3.52 24.36
C MET A 674 -4.79 3.08 25.59
N ALA A 675 -4.64 3.72 26.75
CA ALA A 675 -5.46 3.43 27.92
C ALA A 675 -6.93 3.81 27.69
N ASN A 676 -7.16 5.00 27.11
CA ASN A 676 -8.50 5.48 26.76
C ASN A 676 -9.12 4.62 25.67
N LEU A 677 -8.33 4.21 24.67
CA LEU A 677 -8.78 3.29 23.63
C LEU A 677 -9.13 1.91 24.21
N SER A 678 -8.31 1.38 25.11
CA SER A 678 -8.58 0.10 25.78
C SER A 678 -9.91 0.16 26.53
N THR A 679 -10.10 1.19 27.35
CA THR A 679 -11.35 1.43 28.10
C THR A 679 -12.55 1.59 27.18
N ALA A 680 -12.41 2.33 26.07
CA ALA A 680 -13.49 2.53 25.10
C ALA A 680 -13.88 1.22 24.40
N LEU A 681 -12.89 0.37 24.10
CA LEU A 681 -13.12 -0.96 23.55
C LEU A 681 -13.81 -1.85 24.60
N ASP A 682 -13.38 -1.84 25.86
CA ASP A 682 -13.99 -2.63 26.94
C ASP A 682 -15.44 -2.20 27.25
N LEU A 683 -15.72 -0.90 27.28
CA LEU A 683 -17.09 -0.36 27.45
C LEU A 683 -18.01 -0.72 26.29
N SER A 684 -17.48 -0.80 25.06
CA SER A 684 -18.25 -1.27 23.92
C SER A 684 -18.63 -2.75 24.03
N PHE A 685 -17.88 -3.55 24.80
CA PHE A 685 -18.23 -4.93 25.14
C PHE A 685 -19.23 -5.05 26.30
N MET A 686 -19.28 -4.09 27.24
CA MET A 686 -20.20 -4.16 28.40
C MET A 686 -21.63 -3.66 28.09
N LEU A 687 -21.79 -2.73 27.14
CA LEU A 687 -23.12 -2.22 26.74
C LEU A 687 -23.99 -3.26 25.99
N ASP A 688 -23.43 -4.44 25.67
CA ASP A 688 -24.15 -5.57 25.08
C ASP A 688 -24.75 -6.53 26.13
N GLU A 689 -24.42 -6.42 27.43
CA GLU A 689 -24.93 -7.32 28.49
C GLU A 689 -26.10 -6.75 29.33
N ASP A 690 -26.36 -5.44 29.33
CA ASP A 690 -27.30 -4.79 30.27
C ASP A 690 -28.74 -4.58 29.74
N ASP A 691 -29.10 -5.05 28.54
CA ASP A 691 -30.43 -4.80 27.92
C ASP A 691 -31.50 -5.89 28.20
N ASP A 692 -31.23 -6.87 29.08
CA ASP A 692 -32.13 -8.01 29.33
C ASP A 692 -32.78 -8.09 30.74
N ASP A 693 -32.64 -7.09 31.63
CA ASP A 693 -33.05 -7.26 33.04
C ASP A 693 -33.85 -6.10 33.68
N ASP A 694 -34.79 -5.48 32.96
CA ASP A 694 -35.79 -4.59 33.59
C ASP A 694 -37.12 -4.58 32.80
N ASP A 695 -37.93 -5.63 32.93
CA ASP A 695 -39.40 -5.58 32.86
C ASP A 695 -39.98 -7.00 33.07
N GLU A 696 -40.45 -7.31 34.29
CA GLU A 696 -41.42 -8.38 34.70
C GLU A 696 -41.18 -8.61 36.23
N ASP A 697 -42.10 -8.53 37.19
CA ASP A 697 -43.55 -8.40 37.23
C ASP A 697 -43.99 -7.95 38.65
N GLU A 698 -44.96 -7.04 38.73
CA GLU A 698 -45.88 -6.95 39.86
C GLU A 698 -47.03 -7.96 39.63
N ASP A 699 -47.35 -8.67 40.71
CA ASP A 699 -48.65 -9.25 41.06
C ASP A 699 -49.00 -10.71 40.65
N ASP A 700 -49.33 -11.43 41.73
CA ASP A 700 -50.37 -12.46 41.91
C ASP A 700 -50.05 -13.89 41.44
N GLU A 701 -49.74 -14.78 42.39
CA GLU A 701 -50.71 -15.63 43.12
C GLU A 701 -51.39 -16.64 42.18
N ASP A 702 -50.94 -17.89 42.23
CA ASP A 702 -51.75 -19.01 42.75
C ASP A 702 -51.14 -20.37 42.35
N ASP A 703 -50.99 -21.22 43.38
CA ASP A 703 -51.33 -22.65 43.39
C ASP A 703 -50.62 -23.59 42.41
N GLU A 704 -50.21 -24.80 42.77
CA GLU A 704 -50.25 -25.64 43.97
C GLU A 704 -49.52 -26.91 43.50
N ASP A 705 -48.88 -27.61 44.43
CA ASP A 705 -48.70 -29.07 44.43
C ASP A 705 -47.80 -29.72 43.36
N GLU A 706 -47.03 -30.77 43.63
CA GLU A 706 -46.73 -31.57 44.81
C GLU A 706 -45.52 -32.44 44.38
N ASP A 707 -44.72 -32.80 45.36
CA ASP A 707 -44.04 -34.09 45.48
C ASP A 707 -42.93 -34.46 44.47
N GLU A 708 -41.68 -34.37 44.89
CA GLU A 708 -40.97 -35.33 45.77
C GLU A 708 -40.34 -36.52 45.02
N GLU A 709 -39.03 -36.60 45.26
CA GLU A 709 -38.23 -37.81 45.45
C GLU A 709 -37.65 -38.57 44.25
N ASN A 710 -36.32 -38.40 44.17
CA ASN A 710 -35.29 -39.45 44.18
C ASN A 710 -35.13 -40.33 42.92
N PHE A 711 -34.06 -40.10 42.16
CA PHE A 711 -32.76 -40.79 42.35
C PHE A 711 -31.66 -40.26 41.42
#